data_AF-A0A2D7HKZ4-F1
#
_entry.id   AF-A0A2D7HKZ4-F1
#
_cell.length_a   1.000
_cell.length_b   1.000
_cell.length_c   1.000
_cell.angle_alpha   90.00
_cell.angle_beta   90.00
_cell.angle_gamma   90.00
#
_symmetry.space_group_name_H-M   'P 1'
#
loop_
_entity.id
_entity.type
_entity.pdbx_description
1 polymer ?
#
loop_
_entity_poly.entity_id
_entity_poly.type
_entity_poly.pdbx_seq_one_letter_code
_entity_poly.pdbx_strand_id
1 'polypeptide(L)'
;MRFSKLGYLMLRNYSLKFWVQTCLLVVAGGLLVPLPLSAQLSETVARPPVISNDGGSIPVKVVDGRLIVGCDISGPKLRVPVNLWLDFDGAYGLQLHNRAAMPLPAETQAGKPNPLTLHFTDFSLEVARRELGPEEDFEEFTKYHSTEIGENALTGAIGAHVLKHFDVIFDLPQNKITLAPAGQLADYQPAEGDSELITPITLQNDLVWLPVSLPGPDAGKADQEQEEGKEKILTRAFAIGSSRYDTCLERRLCNSLRRPAGNVGPLRCESVDFAPYVAFRPTEVVQVHPDGVAGVMGINLLEKFRIHIDRRSLLATVRVARSPQFPAEELKWFQAMVSEDRDLVIAWLDAHGDTRLGREAAEFLLTLMLDEGAEPDELATAIQWINDTMKADLRATRLFDLMEELVNEGEVDLGIAAGEIGVKSARKDRYPEANYKLHGRLGELLLPQDNREAWRHLLSAAFGLPEDGMINLNLARVYEADGKTKRAFSRYIQALVKEESSELAMESLVRMDKELPTEDRMTIESIDRMISGRVRNFSAPDQFIVDSSTRTNRTSLVEFFTNAYIGTEQRGGAIGGALGNQGVLSHFNDRECVFLSYHLPVPRIEPLVTPLGQYMAAWLGVRGPVVQVVDGVGNAPGAGKHRDAEEIYKITRAAVANRLTQASAVDLEVQAELDGTQLTGNVRVVGPTIGSPQDLAMKPLVVQVVVAERGVVFHGSSGVVIHRMLARGLATRGSLSGVAFLPDDQGALNFSFSRDLTELEEENRAFIEQLEDGETKGGTRMGLRIEPKSVEVIVLVRDAKTGEVVQSRQGDLVRQESVK
;
A
#
# COMPACT_ATOMS: atom_id res chain seq x y z
N MET A 1 25.90 -20.20 -21.23
CA MET A 1 25.92 -19.14 -20.20
C MET A 1 24.48 -18.68 -19.97
N ARG A 2 23.82 -19.28 -18.97
CA ARG A 2 22.58 -18.71 -18.40
C ARG A 2 23.05 -17.69 -17.38
N PHE A 3 22.93 -16.40 -17.68
CA PHE A 3 23.08 -15.38 -16.65
C PHE A 3 21.90 -15.53 -15.70
N SER A 4 22.13 -15.87 -14.43
CA SER A 4 21.07 -15.84 -13.42
C SER A 4 20.69 -14.37 -13.18
N LYS A 5 19.40 -14.11 -12.97
CA LYS A 5 18.88 -12.76 -12.67
C LYS A 5 19.30 -12.28 -11.27
N LEU A 6 19.85 -13.15 -10.42
CA LEU A 6 20.20 -12.81 -9.04
C LEU A 6 21.48 -11.98 -8.94
N GLY A 7 22.47 -12.22 -9.81
CA GLY A 7 23.64 -11.33 -9.94
C GLY A 7 23.29 -9.89 -10.32
N TYR A 8 22.11 -9.69 -10.92
CA TYR A 8 21.55 -8.36 -11.20
C TYR A 8 20.98 -7.66 -9.95
N LEU A 9 20.68 -8.36 -8.85
CA LEU A 9 20.16 -7.76 -7.60
C LEU A 9 21.27 -7.04 -6.81
N MET A 10 22.45 -7.64 -6.71
CA MET A 10 23.67 -7.06 -6.11
C MET A 10 24.14 -5.79 -6.80
N LEU A 11 24.15 -5.79 -8.14
CA LEU A 11 24.53 -4.63 -8.95
C LEU A 11 23.40 -3.59 -9.09
N ARG A 12 22.15 -3.97 -8.80
CA ARG A 12 20.98 -3.05 -8.84
C ARG A 12 21.03 -1.98 -7.77
N ASN A 13 21.66 -2.23 -6.62
CA ASN A 13 21.77 -1.24 -5.56
C ASN A 13 22.72 -0.07 -5.87
N TYR A 14 23.47 -0.10 -6.98
CA TYR A 14 24.45 0.97 -7.25
C TYR A 14 24.51 1.59 -8.66
N SER A 15 23.76 1.13 -9.68
CA SER A 15 23.98 1.70 -11.03
C SER A 15 22.77 1.78 -12.00
N LEU A 16 21.76 0.90 -11.95
CA LEU A 16 20.85 0.76 -13.11
C LEU A 16 19.41 1.31 -13.00
N LYS A 17 18.97 1.90 -11.88
CA LYS A 17 17.62 2.51 -11.82
C LYS A 17 17.50 3.78 -12.70
N PHE A 18 18.61 4.37 -13.17
CA PHE A 18 18.59 5.54 -14.06
C PHE A 18 18.28 5.20 -15.53
N TRP A 19 18.44 3.95 -15.96
CA TRP A 19 18.33 3.56 -17.38
C TRP A 19 16.89 3.27 -17.87
N VAL A 20 15.99 2.88 -16.98
CA VAL A 20 14.62 2.47 -17.38
C VAL A 20 13.73 3.67 -17.73
N GLN A 21 14.12 4.89 -17.33
CA GLN A 21 13.35 6.10 -17.65
C GLN A 21 13.68 6.70 -19.03
N THR A 22 14.70 6.21 -19.75
CA THR A 22 15.14 6.80 -21.02
C THR A 22 14.99 5.87 -22.25
N CYS A 23 14.71 4.57 -22.08
CA CYS A 23 14.72 3.61 -23.20
C CYS A 23 13.35 3.18 -23.76
N LEU A 24 12.24 3.78 -23.35
CA LEU A 24 10.89 3.43 -23.87
C LEU A 24 10.38 4.38 -24.95
N LEU A 25 11.25 4.76 -25.90
CA LEU A 25 10.87 5.64 -27.01
C LEU A 25 11.63 5.34 -28.32
N VAL A 26 11.83 4.07 -28.67
CA VAL A 26 12.13 3.70 -30.06
C VAL A 26 11.49 2.35 -30.36
N VAL A 27 10.34 2.36 -31.03
CA VAL A 27 9.85 1.42 -32.07
C VAL A 27 8.33 1.52 -32.14
N ALA A 28 7.83 2.40 -33.02
CA ALA A 28 6.61 2.21 -33.81
C ALA A 28 6.46 3.43 -34.74
N GLY A 29 6.80 3.25 -36.01
CA GLY A 29 6.58 4.27 -37.03
C GLY A 29 5.09 4.43 -37.30
N GLY A 30 4.57 5.63 -37.09
CA GLY A 30 3.22 6.04 -37.45
C GLY A 30 3.13 7.56 -37.46
N LEU A 31 2.93 8.12 -38.66
CA LEU A 31 2.72 9.56 -38.90
C LEU A 31 1.57 10.10 -38.04
N LEU A 32 1.90 10.89 -37.02
CA LEU A 32 0.97 11.80 -36.36
C LEU A 32 1.62 13.18 -36.24
N VAL A 33 0.88 14.17 -36.73
CA VAL A 33 1.23 15.59 -36.79
C VAL A 33 1.61 16.10 -35.39
N PRO A 34 2.69 16.89 -35.22
CA PRO A 34 3.05 17.43 -33.93
C PRO A 34 2.04 18.52 -33.54
N LEU A 35 1.20 18.23 -32.54
CA LEU A 35 0.60 19.29 -31.74
C LEU A 35 1.72 19.96 -30.94
N PRO A 36 1.80 21.30 -30.90
CA PRO A 36 2.83 21.96 -30.13
C PRO A 36 2.54 21.69 -28.66
N LEU A 37 3.27 20.76 -28.05
CA LEU A 37 3.52 20.80 -26.62
C LEU A 37 4.21 22.13 -26.38
N SER A 38 3.46 23.10 -25.88
CA SER A 38 4.05 24.25 -25.19
C SER A 38 4.86 23.66 -24.05
N ALA A 39 6.16 23.46 -24.28
CA ALA A 39 7.14 23.38 -23.22
C ALA A 39 7.06 24.71 -22.49
N GLN A 40 6.29 24.73 -21.39
CA GLN A 40 6.51 25.74 -20.37
C GLN A 40 7.93 25.48 -19.86
N LEU A 41 8.89 26.19 -20.44
CA LEU A 41 10.17 26.48 -19.83
C LEU A 41 9.84 27.10 -18.47
N SER A 42 9.85 26.24 -17.45
CA SER A 42 9.52 26.59 -16.09
C SER A 42 10.70 27.37 -15.51
N GLU A 43 10.60 28.71 -15.57
CA GLU A 43 11.49 29.65 -14.85
C GLU A 43 11.59 29.33 -13.34
N THR A 44 10.74 28.45 -12.80
CA THR A 44 10.64 28.15 -11.37
C THR A 44 11.51 27.00 -10.85
N VAL A 45 12.15 26.18 -11.70
CA VAL A 45 13.00 25.05 -11.24
C VAL A 45 14.37 25.50 -10.70
N ALA A 46 14.84 26.69 -11.11
CA ALA A 46 16.18 27.17 -10.83
C ALA A 46 16.26 28.29 -9.77
N ARG A 47 15.20 28.50 -8.97
CA ARG A 47 15.26 29.51 -7.91
C ARG A 47 16.24 29.03 -6.83
N PRO A 48 17.31 29.81 -6.52
CA PRO A 48 18.22 29.46 -5.44
C PRO A 48 17.45 29.36 -4.11
N PRO A 49 17.87 28.49 -3.19
CA PRO A 49 17.21 28.36 -1.91
C PRO A 49 17.27 29.68 -1.13
N VAL A 50 16.21 30.00 -0.40
CA VAL A 50 16.18 31.19 0.47
C VAL A 50 16.57 30.76 1.88
N ILE A 51 17.63 31.34 2.43
CA ILE A 51 18.13 31.02 3.76
C ILE A 51 17.80 32.15 4.74
N SER A 52 17.42 31.79 5.97
CA SER A 52 17.03 32.78 7.00
C SER A 52 18.22 33.48 7.68
N ASN A 53 19.46 33.00 7.45
CA ASN A 53 20.75 33.45 8.02
C ASN A 53 21.90 33.21 7.01
N ASP A 54 23.16 33.55 7.34
CA ASP A 54 24.35 33.31 6.51
C ASP A 54 24.78 31.82 6.39
N GLY A 55 24.00 30.88 6.94
CA GLY A 55 24.40 29.47 7.05
C GLY A 55 24.41 28.98 8.49
N GLY A 56 24.91 27.76 8.71
CA GLY A 56 24.99 27.17 10.05
C GLY A 56 25.58 25.77 10.07
N SER A 57 25.74 25.24 11.29
CA SER A 57 26.25 23.89 11.51
C SER A 57 25.11 22.89 11.59
N ILE A 58 25.22 21.79 10.87
CA ILE A 58 24.28 20.67 10.86
C ILE A 58 24.97 19.49 11.54
N PRO A 59 24.48 19.03 12.71
CA PRO A 59 24.92 17.77 13.29
C PRO A 59 24.57 16.62 12.34
N VAL A 60 25.53 15.74 12.09
CA VAL A 60 25.35 14.60 11.19
C VAL A 60 25.71 13.29 11.87
N LYS A 61 25.08 12.19 11.45
CA LYS A 61 25.45 10.83 11.87
C LYS A 61 25.75 9.98 10.65
N VAL A 62 26.76 9.13 10.73
CA VAL A 62 26.97 8.05 9.76
C VAL A 62 26.20 6.84 10.24
N VAL A 63 25.20 6.39 9.48
CA VAL A 63 24.40 5.20 9.78
C VAL A 63 24.35 4.35 8.52
N ASP A 64 24.76 3.09 8.61
CA ASP A 64 24.82 2.13 7.50
C ASP A 64 25.34 2.72 6.18
N GLY A 65 26.44 3.48 6.29
CA GLY A 65 27.09 4.05 5.12
C GLY A 65 26.39 5.26 4.48
N ARG A 66 25.45 5.90 5.18
CA ARG A 66 24.77 7.14 4.75
C ARG A 66 24.96 8.26 5.78
N LEU A 67 24.99 9.51 5.30
CA LEU A 67 24.96 10.70 6.17
C LEU A 67 23.52 11.09 6.49
N ILE A 68 23.17 11.00 7.77
CA ILE A 68 21.84 11.31 8.28
C ILE A 68 21.86 12.69 8.94
N VAL A 69 20.90 13.53 8.55
CA VAL A 69 20.63 14.83 9.19
C VAL A 69 19.19 14.89 9.68
N GLY A 70 18.99 15.36 10.90
CA GLY A 70 17.67 15.60 11.47
C GLY A 70 17.23 17.05 11.27
N CYS A 71 15.99 17.27 10.85
CA CYS A 71 15.40 18.60 10.73
C CYS A 71 13.87 18.54 10.80
N ASP A 72 13.22 19.69 10.89
CA ASP A 72 11.78 19.76 10.65
C ASP A 72 11.48 20.29 9.26
N ILE A 73 10.49 19.73 8.57
CA ILE A 73 9.98 20.27 7.31
C ILE A 73 8.65 20.94 7.55
N SER A 74 8.50 22.18 7.11
CA SER A 74 7.21 22.88 7.13
C SER A 74 6.71 23.23 5.74
N GLY A 75 5.41 23.02 5.54
CA GLY A 75 4.62 23.67 4.52
C GLY A 75 3.75 24.78 5.12
N PRO A 76 2.78 25.33 4.36
CA PRO A 76 1.92 26.43 4.80
C PRO A 76 1.12 26.20 6.09
N LYS A 77 0.82 24.94 6.45
CA LYS A 77 -0.11 24.61 7.53
C LYS A 77 0.46 23.67 8.59
N LEU A 78 1.50 22.92 8.26
CA LEU A 78 1.99 21.81 9.08
C LEU A 78 3.52 21.78 9.05
N ARG A 79 4.08 21.32 10.16
CA ARG A 79 5.51 21.09 10.39
C ARG A 79 5.68 19.66 10.90
N VAL A 80 6.61 18.92 10.31
CA VAL A 80 6.82 17.49 10.60
C VAL A 80 8.32 17.26 10.85
N PRO A 81 8.70 16.62 11.97
CA PRO A 81 10.09 16.24 12.21
C PRO A 81 10.49 15.04 11.35
N VAL A 82 11.68 15.07 10.77
CA VAL A 82 12.17 14.05 9.84
C VAL A 82 13.68 13.83 9.95
N ASN A 83 14.14 12.69 9.46
CA ASN A 83 15.52 12.49 9.05
C ASN A 83 15.64 12.55 7.52
N LEU A 84 16.75 13.08 7.02
CA LEU A 84 17.11 13.15 5.61
C LEU A 84 18.51 12.57 5.36
N TRP A 85 18.73 11.98 4.19
CA TRP A 85 20.08 11.78 3.66
C TRP A 85 20.68 13.10 3.18
N LEU A 86 21.98 13.30 3.39
CA LEU A 86 22.74 14.39 2.81
C LEU A 86 23.68 13.85 1.73
N ASP A 87 23.26 14.01 0.47
CA ASP A 87 23.93 13.46 -0.71
C ASP A 87 24.54 14.60 -1.54
N PHE A 88 25.77 15.00 -1.22
CA PHE A 88 26.45 16.13 -1.85
C PHE A 88 26.70 15.94 -3.36
N ASP A 89 26.75 14.69 -3.80
CA ASP A 89 26.86 14.25 -5.19
C ASP A 89 25.52 13.85 -5.83
N GLY A 90 24.40 13.96 -5.11
CA GLY A 90 23.06 13.67 -5.61
C GLY A 90 22.52 14.80 -6.50
N ALA A 91 22.21 14.51 -7.77
CA ALA A 91 21.72 15.50 -8.75
C ALA A 91 20.22 15.86 -8.57
N TYR A 92 19.84 16.27 -7.36
CA TYR A 92 18.47 16.68 -6.98
C TYR A 92 18.51 17.77 -5.91
N GLY A 93 17.38 18.43 -5.68
CA GLY A 93 17.23 19.43 -4.63
C GLY A 93 16.82 18.80 -3.30
N LEU A 94 15.52 18.52 -3.16
CA LEU A 94 14.93 17.86 -2.00
C LEU A 94 14.00 16.75 -2.48
N GLN A 95 14.37 15.49 -2.20
CA GLN A 95 13.53 14.34 -2.45
C GLN A 95 12.72 14.01 -1.19
N LEU A 96 11.42 13.70 -1.34
CA LEU A 96 10.57 13.32 -0.21
C LEU A 96 9.62 12.17 -0.55
N HIS A 97 9.46 11.29 0.44
CA HIS A 97 8.47 10.24 0.48
C HIS A 97 7.04 10.82 0.47
N ASN A 98 6.14 10.24 -0.34
CA ASN A 98 4.77 10.73 -0.53
C ASN A 98 3.95 10.75 0.77
N ARG A 99 4.14 9.76 1.67
CA ARG A 99 3.50 9.80 3.00
C ARG A 99 3.91 11.00 3.84
N ALA A 100 5.19 11.39 3.82
CA ALA A 100 5.69 12.57 4.51
C ALA A 100 5.25 13.87 3.82
N ALA A 101 5.16 13.84 2.49
CA ALA A 101 4.64 14.95 1.70
C ALA A 101 3.12 15.12 1.82
N MET A 102 2.32 14.07 2.00
CA MET A 102 0.84 14.15 2.03
C MET A 102 0.26 15.21 3.00
N PRO A 103 0.74 15.34 4.26
CA PRO A 103 0.28 16.39 5.16
C PRO A 103 0.84 17.78 4.81
N LEU A 104 1.92 17.86 4.03
CA LEU A 104 2.54 19.10 3.58
C LEU A 104 1.94 19.44 2.21
N PRO A 105 1.14 20.49 2.01
CA PRO A 105 0.60 20.80 0.68
C PRO A 105 1.72 21.36 -0.22
N ALA A 106 2.67 20.50 -0.60
CA ALA A 106 3.87 20.75 -1.40
C ALA A 106 3.49 21.04 -2.86
N GLU A 107 2.25 20.75 -3.25
CA GLU A 107 1.66 21.09 -4.54
C GLU A 107 0.22 21.58 -4.32
N THR A 108 -0.21 22.53 -5.13
CA THR A 108 -1.60 22.99 -5.20
C THR A 108 -2.47 21.96 -5.95
N GLN A 109 -3.81 22.06 -5.85
CA GLN A 109 -4.73 21.23 -6.65
C GLN A 109 -4.53 21.39 -8.17
N ALA A 110 -3.92 22.50 -8.61
CA ALA A 110 -3.57 22.75 -10.00
C ALA A 110 -2.17 22.24 -10.39
N GLY A 111 -1.49 21.48 -9.52
CA GLY A 111 -0.15 20.91 -9.75
C GLY A 111 1.00 21.90 -9.64
N LYS A 112 0.73 23.15 -9.21
CA LYS A 112 1.80 24.14 -8.99
C LYS A 112 2.56 23.82 -7.69
N PRO A 113 3.90 23.74 -7.70
CA PRO A 113 4.69 23.47 -6.49
C PRO A 113 4.57 24.62 -5.49
N ASN A 114 4.50 24.27 -4.21
CA ASN A 114 4.65 25.17 -3.09
C ASN A 114 6.03 24.96 -2.46
N PRO A 115 6.74 26.03 -2.09
CA PRO A 115 8.02 25.90 -1.42
C PRO A 115 7.87 25.21 -0.07
N LEU A 116 8.90 24.48 0.33
CA LEU A 116 9.01 23.83 1.63
C LEU A 116 10.21 24.42 2.38
N THR A 117 10.08 24.58 3.69
CA THR A 117 11.17 25.09 4.52
C THR A 117 11.71 23.97 5.40
N LEU A 118 13.02 23.71 5.30
CA LEU A 118 13.77 22.86 6.21
C LEU A 118 14.25 23.72 7.39
N HIS A 119 13.96 23.30 8.61
CA HIS A 119 14.38 23.99 9.83
C HIS A 119 15.45 23.16 10.52
N PHE A 120 16.68 23.66 10.48
CA PHE A 120 17.79 23.15 11.28
C PHE A 120 17.89 23.96 12.58
N THR A 121 18.80 23.57 13.47
CA THR A 121 18.96 24.22 14.79
C THR A 121 19.27 25.72 14.67
N ASP A 122 20.18 26.08 13.76
CA ASP A 122 20.72 27.45 13.68
C ASP A 122 20.15 28.28 12.51
N PHE A 123 19.46 27.65 11.57
CA PHE A 123 18.98 28.30 10.35
C PHE A 123 17.86 27.52 9.68
N SER A 124 17.14 28.19 8.78
CA SER A 124 16.12 27.57 7.92
C SER A 124 16.47 27.74 6.46
N LEU A 125 16.11 26.75 5.65
CA LEU A 125 16.38 26.67 4.21
C LEU A 125 15.08 26.43 3.44
N GLU A 126 14.65 27.41 2.66
CA GLU A 126 13.51 27.27 1.75
C GLU A 126 13.96 26.61 0.44
N VAL A 127 13.34 25.48 0.10
CA VAL A 127 13.53 24.77 -1.16
C VAL A 127 12.29 24.98 -2.03
N ALA A 128 12.50 25.36 -3.29
CA ALA A 128 11.43 25.80 -4.19
C ALA A 128 10.35 24.73 -4.46
N ARG A 129 10.75 23.44 -4.50
CA ARG A 129 9.86 22.30 -4.67
C ARG A 129 10.48 21.03 -4.10
N ARG A 130 9.64 20.04 -3.83
CA ARG A 130 10.10 18.66 -3.65
C ARG A 130 10.23 17.94 -5.00
N GLU A 131 10.99 16.86 -4.98
CA GLU A 131 11.07 15.84 -6.02
C GLU A 131 10.64 14.48 -5.43
N LEU A 132 10.21 13.55 -6.28
CA LEU A 132 9.91 12.18 -5.83
C LEU A 132 11.24 11.44 -5.61
N GLY A 133 11.44 10.91 -4.40
CA GLY A 133 12.62 10.11 -4.06
C GLY A 133 12.40 8.61 -4.22
N PRO A 134 13.44 7.79 -3.99
CA PRO A 134 13.32 6.34 -3.91
C PRO A 134 12.61 5.93 -2.61
N GLU A 135 11.28 5.87 -2.64
CA GLU A 135 10.46 5.64 -1.45
C GLU A 135 10.78 4.33 -0.73
N GLU A 136 10.95 3.25 -1.50
CA GLU A 136 11.32 1.93 -0.99
C GLU A 136 12.64 1.98 -0.20
N ASP A 137 13.66 2.66 -0.75
CA ASP A 137 14.97 2.77 -0.11
C ASP A 137 14.86 3.55 1.22
N PHE A 138 13.98 4.55 1.31
CA PHE A 138 13.75 5.29 2.57
C PHE A 138 13.03 4.46 3.63
N GLU A 139 12.02 3.69 3.22
CA GLU A 139 11.27 2.78 4.09
C GLU A 139 12.16 1.64 4.59
N GLU A 140 12.96 1.03 3.71
CA GLU A 140 13.92 -0.02 4.04
C GLU A 140 14.98 0.48 5.02
N PHE A 141 15.59 1.64 4.76
CA PHE A 141 16.58 2.20 5.66
C PHE A 141 16.01 2.50 7.04
N THR A 142 14.78 3.03 7.10
CA THR A 142 14.07 3.26 8.37
C THR A 142 13.81 1.94 9.11
N LYS A 143 13.40 0.90 8.39
CA LYS A 143 13.14 -0.43 8.95
C LYS A 143 14.41 -1.03 9.59
N TYR A 144 15.53 -1.03 8.89
CA TYR A 144 16.76 -1.66 9.38
C TYR A 144 17.55 -0.82 10.39
N HIS A 145 17.40 0.52 10.37
CA HIS A 145 18.23 1.42 11.17
C HIS A 145 17.45 2.36 12.11
N SER A 146 16.20 2.01 12.41
CA SER A 146 15.31 2.78 13.31
C SER A 146 15.96 3.10 14.66
N THR A 147 16.72 2.18 15.25
CA THR A 147 17.41 2.39 16.53
C THR A 147 18.53 3.44 16.46
N GLU A 148 19.21 3.55 15.33
CA GLU A 148 20.35 4.43 15.13
C GLU A 148 19.91 5.86 14.75
N ILE A 149 18.86 5.97 13.94
CA ILE A 149 18.33 7.26 13.47
C ILE A 149 17.37 7.91 14.48
N GLY A 150 16.84 7.16 15.45
CA GLY A 150 15.98 7.66 16.53
C GLY A 150 14.49 7.61 16.20
N GLU A 151 13.70 8.45 16.86
CA GLU A 151 12.23 8.41 16.79
C GLU A 151 11.66 8.80 15.42
N ASN A 152 12.40 9.61 14.65
CA ASN A 152 11.95 10.11 13.36
C ASN A 152 12.37 9.17 12.22
N ALA A 153 11.45 8.90 11.31
CA ALA A 153 11.75 8.13 10.10
C ALA A 153 12.68 8.91 9.16
N LEU A 154 13.45 8.17 8.35
CA LEU A 154 14.07 8.73 7.16
C LEU A 154 12.97 8.91 6.10
N THR A 155 12.78 10.13 5.62
CA THR A 155 11.67 10.44 4.70
C THR A 155 12.11 11.12 3.42
N GLY A 156 13.41 11.30 3.21
CA GLY A 156 13.91 12.05 2.07
C GLY A 156 15.43 12.20 2.01
N ALA A 157 15.87 13.00 1.05
CA ALA A 157 17.28 13.34 0.83
C ALA A 157 17.42 14.79 0.34
N ILE A 158 18.51 15.45 0.74
CA ILE A 158 18.93 16.76 0.24
C ILE A 158 20.19 16.62 -0.61
N GLY A 159 20.16 17.21 -1.81
CA GLY A 159 21.19 17.01 -2.84
C GLY A 159 21.90 18.26 -3.32
N ALA A 160 22.75 18.07 -4.33
CA ALA A 160 23.62 19.07 -4.93
C ALA A 160 22.89 20.30 -5.48
N HIS A 161 21.64 20.19 -5.96
CA HIS A 161 20.92 21.36 -6.50
C HIS A 161 20.59 22.39 -5.43
N VAL A 162 20.56 21.99 -4.15
CA VAL A 162 20.43 22.90 -3.02
C VAL A 162 21.81 23.26 -2.46
N LEU A 163 22.68 22.26 -2.27
CA LEU A 163 23.98 22.44 -1.62
C LEU A 163 24.98 23.26 -2.45
N LYS A 164 24.82 23.33 -3.78
CA LYS A 164 25.74 24.09 -4.66
C LYS A 164 25.74 25.60 -4.45
N HIS A 165 24.78 26.12 -3.69
CA HIS A 165 24.66 27.53 -3.37
C HIS A 165 25.47 27.95 -2.14
N PHE A 166 26.15 27.00 -1.48
CA PHE A 166 26.91 27.21 -0.25
C PHE A 166 28.36 26.79 -0.40
N ASP A 167 29.22 27.38 0.42
CA ASP A 167 30.47 26.73 0.79
C ASP A 167 30.10 25.57 1.73
N VAL A 168 30.57 24.36 1.40
CA VAL A 168 30.26 23.16 2.18
C VAL A 168 31.52 22.68 2.87
N ILE A 169 31.45 22.58 4.20
CA ILE A 169 32.56 22.13 5.04
C ILE A 169 32.19 20.78 5.65
N PHE A 170 32.84 19.72 5.19
CA PHE A 170 32.78 18.41 5.81
C PHE A 170 33.74 18.38 7.00
N ASP A 171 33.20 18.24 8.21
CA ASP A 171 33.94 18.02 9.44
C ASP A 171 33.33 16.83 10.19
N LEU A 172 33.25 15.70 9.47
CA LEU A 172 32.75 14.43 9.99
C LEU A 172 33.55 13.89 11.20
N PRO A 173 34.86 14.17 11.36
CA PRO A 173 35.55 13.88 12.62
C PRO A 173 34.88 14.50 13.85
N GLN A 174 34.18 15.62 13.69
CA GLN A 174 33.39 16.30 14.72
C GLN A 174 31.88 16.07 14.56
N ASN A 175 31.45 15.12 13.73
CA ASN A 175 30.05 14.79 13.43
C ASN A 175 29.23 16.01 12.99
N LYS A 176 29.80 16.87 12.14
CA LYS A 176 29.10 18.05 11.63
C LYS A 176 29.41 18.36 10.17
N ILE A 177 28.46 19.01 9.51
CA ILE A 177 28.63 19.67 8.22
C ILE A 177 28.28 21.14 8.42
N THR A 178 29.04 22.05 7.84
CA THR A 178 28.72 23.48 7.88
C THR A 178 28.38 23.96 6.48
N LEU A 179 27.26 24.68 6.38
CA LEU A 179 26.93 25.48 5.19
C LEU A 179 27.31 26.93 5.51
N ALA A 180 28.18 27.52 4.69
CA ALA A 180 28.66 28.89 4.85
C ALA A 180 28.38 29.70 3.57
N PRO A 181 28.43 31.05 3.63
CA PRO A 181 28.30 31.90 2.45
C PRO A 181 29.35 31.56 1.40
N ALA A 182 28.98 31.62 0.11
CA ALA A 182 29.88 31.24 -0.96
C ALA A 182 31.06 32.22 -1.15
N GLY A 183 32.27 31.71 -1.32
CA GLY A 183 33.46 32.51 -1.66
C GLY A 183 34.42 32.81 -0.51
N GLN A 184 34.42 32.03 0.59
CA GLN A 184 35.26 32.35 1.75
C GLN A 184 36.75 32.02 1.55
N LEU A 185 37.11 31.21 0.56
CA LEU A 185 38.50 30.78 0.35
C LEU A 185 39.31 31.69 -0.57
N ALA A 186 38.68 32.68 -1.25
CA ALA A 186 39.37 33.56 -2.20
C ALA A 186 40.60 34.27 -1.59
N ASP A 187 40.48 34.70 -0.34
CA ASP A 187 41.52 35.45 0.40
C ASP A 187 42.11 34.64 1.57
N TYR A 188 41.77 33.36 1.69
CA TYR A 188 42.21 32.52 2.80
C TYR A 188 43.67 32.09 2.62
N GLN A 189 44.46 32.23 3.69
CA GLN A 189 45.83 31.72 3.77
C GLN A 189 45.93 30.79 4.99
N PRO A 190 46.42 29.55 4.84
CA PRO A 190 46.64 28.67 5.98
C PRO A 190 47.68 29.30 6.91
N ALA A 191 47.55 29.08 8.22
CA ALA A 191 48.57 29.54 9.16
C ALA A 191 49.90 28.79 8.90
N GLU A 192 51.04 29.47 9.08
CA GLU A 192 52.35 28.83 8.95
C GLU A 192 52.46 27.63 9.92
N GLY A 193 52.68 26.43 9.37
CA GLY A 193 52.79 25.19 10.14
C GLY A 193 51.50 24.36 10.24
N ASP A 194 50.36 24.86 9.76
CA ASP A 194 49.15 24.04 9.64
C ASP A 194 49.31 23.04 8.48
N SER A 195 48.89 21.79 8.72
CA SER A 195 48.87 20.70 7.73
C SER A 195 47.68 20.80 6.75
N GLU A 196 47.23 22.03 6.47
CA GLU A 196 46.08 22.34 5.61
C GLU A 196 46.56 22.70 4.21
N LEU A 197 46.14 21.88 3.23
CA LEU A 197 46.43 22.06 1.81
C LEU A 197 45.32 22.88 1.16
N ILE A 198 45.67 23.83 0.29
CA ILE A 198 44.74 24.46 -0.65
C ILE A 198 44.97 23.86 -2.04
N THR A 199 43.91 23.43 -2.70
CA THR A 199 43.97 22.82 -4.04
C THR A 199 42.83 23.35 -4.92
N PRO A 200 43.06 23.55 -6.24
CA PRO A 200 41.98 23.93 -7.14
C PRO A 200 40.95 22.81 -7.30
N ILE A 201 39.69 23.17 -7.51
CA ILE A 201 38.63 22.23 -7.89
C ILE A 201 38.09 22.54 -9.29
N THR A 202 37.54 21.53 -9.95
CA THR A 202 36.71 21.73 -11.14
C THR A 202 35.25 21.39 -10.83
N LEU A 203 34.33 22.06 -11.53
CA LEU A 203 32.89 21.82 -11.42
C LEU A 203 32.39 21.22 -12.73
N GLN A 204 31.88 20.00 -12.69
CA GLN A 204 31.33 19.31 -13.86
C GLN A 204 30.10 18.51 -13.44
N ASN A 205 28.97 18.72 -14.12
CA ASN A 205 27.67 18.08 -13.83
C ASN A 205 27.21 18.29 -12.37
N ASP A 206 27.34 19.51 -11.86
CA ASP A 206 27.06 19.90 -10.45
C ASP A 206 27.92 19.20 -9.37
N LEU A 207 28.89 18.36 -9.77
CA LEU A 207 29.87 17.71 -8.90
C LEU A 207 31.14 18.53 -8.75
N VAL A 208 31.81 18.33 -7.61
CA VAL A 208 33.09 18.94 -7.27
C VAL A 208 34.19 17.90 -7.42
N TRP A 209 35.25 18.27 -8.13
CA TRP A 209 36.34 17.36 -8.46
C TRP A 209 37.68 17.90 -7.97
N LEU A 210 38.45 17.03 -7.31
CA LEU A 210 39.83 17.28 -6.93
C LEU A 210 40.78 16.71 -7.99
N PRO A 211 41.86 17.41 -8.35
CA PRO A 211 42.94 16.83 -9.14
C PRO A 211 43.72 15.84 -8.27
N VAL A 212 43.86 14.61 -8.76
CA VAL A 212 44.67 13.58 -8.10
C VAL A 212 45.69 12.99 -9.04
N SER A 213 46.79 12.51 -8.48
CA SER A 213 47.86 11.82 -9.17
C SER A 213 48.06 10.41 -8.61
N LEU A 214 48.32 9.46 -9.50
CA LEU A 214 48.52 8.06 -9.16
C LEU A 214 49.62 7.41 -10.04
N PRO A 215 50.23 6.31 -9.60
CA PRO A 215 51.20 5.57 -10.40
C PRO A 215 50.61 5.11 -11.74
N GLY A 216 51.40 5.19 -12.81
CA GLY A 216 51.04 4.63 -14.12
C GLY A 216 51.18 3.10 -14.19
N PRO A 217 50.66 2.48 -15.26
CA PRO A 217 50.60 1.02 -15.42
C PRO A 217 51.96 0.30 -15.44
N ASP A 218 53.06 1.02 -15.71
CA ASP A 218 54.42 0.47 -15.77
C ASP A 218 55.30 0.81 -14.55
N ALA A 219 54.76 1.48 -13.53
CA ALA A 219 55.52 1.91 -12.35
C ALA A 219 56.14 0.77 -11.51
N GLY A 220 55.82 -0.49 -11.81
CA GLY A 220 56.36 -1.68 -11.14
C GLY A 220 57.32 -2.55 -11.96
N LYS A 221 57.75 -2.14 -13.16
CA LYS A 221 58.64 -2.94 -14.04
C LYS A 221 60.12 -2.54 -14.00
N ALA A 222 60.54 -1.70 -13.07
CA ALA A 222 61.88 -1.09 -13.02
C ALA A 222 63.03 -2.03 -12.57
N ASP A 223 62.87 -3.36 -12.62
CA ASP A 223 63.92 -4.29 -12.19
C ASP A 223 64.69 -4.99 -13.31
N GLN A 224 64.33 -4.80 -14.60
CA GLN A 224 65.11 -5.33 -15.72
C GLN A 224 65.08 -4.39 -16.91
N GLU A 225 65.94 -3.38 -16.85
CA GLU A 225 66.62 -2.67 -17.95
C GLU A 225 66.81 -1.20 -17.55
N GLN A 226 68.08 -0.80 -17.47
CA GLN A 226 68.51 0.55 -17.17
C GLN A 226 68.14 1.47 -18.35
N GLU A 227 66.92 2.00 -18.32
CA GLU A 227 66.63 3.33 -18.86
C GLU A 227 66.08 4.17 -17.72
N GLU A 228 66.53 5.42 -17.62
CA GLU A 228 66.09 6.44 -16.65
C GLU A 228 64.59 6.75 -16.86
N GLY A 229 63.73 5.83 -16.45
CA GLY A 229 62.29 5.90 -16.60
C GLY A 229 61.67 6.69 -15.45
N LYS A 230 61.32 7.95 -15.69
CA LYS A 230 60.34 8.66 -14.85
C LYS A 230 59.09 7.77 -14.75
N GLU A 231 58.75 7.31 -13.55
CA GLU A 231 57.43 6.71 -13.30
C GLU A 231 56.37 7.62 -13.93
N LYS A 232 55.59 7.07 -14.87
CA LYS A 232 54.59 7.83 -15.59
C LYS A 232 53.43 8.13 -14.65
N ILE A 233 53.48 9.25 -13.95
CA ILE A 233 52.39 9.72 -13.09
C ILE A 233 51.15 10.01 -13.96
N LEU A 234 50.01 9.47 -13.58
CA LEU A 234 48.72 9.75 -14.21
C LEU A 234 47.96 10.78 -13.39
N THR A 235 47.60 11.91 -14.00
CA THR A 235 46.69 12.88 -13.43
C THR A 235 45.25 12.55 -13.82
N ARG A 236 44.32 12.59 -12.86
CA ARG A 236 42.90 12.28 -13.02
C ARG A 236 42.06 13.19 -12.12
N ALA A 237 40.76 13.24 -12.36
CA ALA A 237 39.80 13.92 -11.51
C ALA A 237 39.13 12.95 -10.52
N PHE A 238 38.98 13.37 -9.27
CA PHE A 238 38.40 12.59 -8.19
C PHE A 238 37.23 13.34 -7.57
N ALA A 239 36.01 12.82 -7.74
CA ALA A 239 34.81 13.54 -7.30
C ALA A 239 34.68 13.48 -5.77
N ILE A 240 34.16 14.54 -5.16
CA ILE A 240 33.78 14.52 -3.74
C ILE A 240 32.32 14.08 -3.63
N GLY A 241 32.05 12.96 -2.96
CA GLY A 241 30.72 12.44 -2.74
C GLY A 241 30.43 12.14 -1.27
N SER A 242 29.14 12.12 -0.92
CA SER A 242 28.66 11.72 0.40
C SER A 242 27.48 10.74 0.35
N SER A 243 27.07 10.34 -0.85
CA SER A 243 26.00 9.36 -1.05
C SER A 243 26.40 7.91 -0.75
N ARG A 244 27.70 7.62 -0.57
CA ARG A 244 28.23 6.26 -0.34
C ARG A 244 29.26 6.25 0.78
N TYR A 245 29.36 5.13 1.48
CA TYR A 245 30.40 4.96 2.49
C TYR A 245 31.79 4.82 1.88
N ASP A 246 31.94 3.87 0.96
CA ASP A 246 33.24 3.52 0.43
C ASP A 246 33.74 4.53 -0.57
N THR A 247 34.97 4.95 -0.38
CA THR A 247 35.74 5.63 -1.41
C THR A 247 36.02 4.67 -2.56
N CYS A 248 35.49 5.00 -3.72
CA CYS A 248 35.51 4.15 -4.90
C CYS A 248 36.54 4.62 -5.93
N LEU A 249 37.18 3.69 -6.61
CA LEU A 249 37.97 3.93 -7.82
C LEU A 249 37.30 3.30 -9.03
N GLU A 250 37.46 3.94 -10.19
CA GLU A 250 36.91 3.46 -11.46
C GLU A 250 37.51 2.09 -11.80
N ARG A 251 36.64 1.06 -11.92
CA ARG A 251 37.04 -0.33 -12.12
C ARG A 251 37.95 -0.49 -13.34
N ARG A 252 37.66 0.21 -14.46
CA ARG A 252 38.51 0.16 -15.67
C ARG A 252 39.90 0.73 -15.42
N LEU A 253 40.02 1.76 -14.58
CA LEU A 253 41.30 2.32 -14.18
C LEU A 253 42.09 1.29 -13.35
N CYS A 254 41.48 0.71 -12.33
CA CYS A 254 42.08 -0.35 -11.50
C CYS A 254 42.60 -1.53 -12.34
N ASN A 255 41.80 -1.98 -13.32
CA ASN A 255 42.20 -3.03 -14.26
C ASN A 255 43.37 -2.61 -15.15
N SER A 256 43.37 -1.38 -15.68
CA SER A 256 44.46 -0.87 -16.51
C SER A 256 45.80 -0.79 -15.75
N LEU A 257 45.74 -0.57 -14.44
CA LEU A 257 46.89 -0.54 -13.53
C LEU A 257 47.30 -1.94 -13.03
N ARG A 258 46.60 -3.00 -13.44
CA ARG A 258 46.81 -4.39 -12.96
C ARG A 258 46.65 -4.51 -11.43
N ARG A 259 45.78 -3.68 -10.85
CA ARG A 259 45.43 -3.65 -9.42
C ARG A 259 43.90 -3.72 -9.29
N PRO A 260 43.27 -4.83 -9.70
CA PRO A 260 41.82 -4.89 -9.89
C PRO A 260 41.04 -4.75 -8.57
N ALA A 261 41.68 -5.05 -7.42
CA ALA A 261 41.12 -4.87 -6.08
C ALA A 261 41.25 -3.42 -5.52
N GLY A 262 41.66 -2.44 -6.33
CA GLY A 262 41.77 -1.03 -5.91
C GLY A 262 43.03 -0.67 -5.13
N ASN A 263 43.96 -1.59 -4.91
CA ASN A 263 45.27 -1.34 -4.30
C ASN A 263 46.26 -0.67 -5.26
N VAL A 264 45.89 0.51 -5.77
CA VAL A 264 46.61 1.25 -6.82
C VAL A 264 47.89 1.96 -6.35
N GLY A 265 48.22 1.86 -5.05
CA GLY A 265 49.32 2.61 -4.45
C GLY A 265 48.89 4.04 -4.07
N PRO A 266 49.84 4.99 -3.98
CA PRO A 266 49.56 6.38 -3.63
C PRO A 266 48.48 7.02 -4.52
N LEU A 267 47.50 7.69 -3.90
CA LEU A 267 46.51 8.52 -4.59
C LEU A 267 46.62 9.93 -4.00
N ARG A 268 47.38 10.78 -4.68
CA ARG A 268 47.84 12.06 -4.13
C ARG A 268 47.06 13.24 -4.66
N CYS A 269 46.47 14.01 -3.76
CA CYS A 269 46.04 15.38 -4.02
C CYS A 269 47.15 16.30 -3.52
N GLU A 270 47.96 16.82 -4.44
CA GLU A 270 49.21 17.55 -4.11
C GLU A 270 50.12 16.74 -3.17
N SER A 271 50.35 17.23 -1.95
CA SER A 271 51.19 16.60 -0.93
C SER A 271 50.46 15.56 -0.07
N VAL A 272 49.13 15.48 -0.15
CA VAL A 272 48.31 14.59 0.68
C VAL A 272 48.03 13.28 -0.06
N ASP A 273 48.43 12.16 0.51
CA ASP A 273 48.15 10.82 -0.01
C ASP A 273 46.94 10.20 0.72
N PHE A 274 45.91 9.83 -0.03
CA PHE A 274 44.69 9.21 0.52
C PHE A 274 44.82 7.69 0.74
N ALA A 275 45.76 7.03 0.07
CA ALA A 275 45.88 5.56 0.10
C ALA A 275 46.14 4.96 1.49
N PRO A 276 46.88 5.60 2.42
CA PRO A 276 47.08 5.08 3.77
C PRO A 276 45.83 5.08 4.67
N TYR A 277 44.73 5.71 4.25
CA TYR A 277 43.57 5.97 5.11
C TYR A 277 42.40 5.02 4.87
N VAL A 278 42.25 4.49 3.66
CA VAL A 278 41.10 3.68 3.23
C VAL A 278 41.54 2.62 2.23
N ALA A 279 40.84 1.48 2.20
CA ALA A 279 40.88 0.58 1.06
C ALA A 279 39.96 1.16 -0.03
N PHE A 280 40.47 1.31 -1.25
CA PHE A 280 39.66 1.82 -2.35
C PHE A 280 38.81 0.70 -2.95
N ARG A 281 37.49 0.88 -2.97
CA ARG A 281 36.57 -0.07 -3.59
C ARG A 281 36.60 0.08 -5.13
N PRO A 282 36.94 -0.96 -5.90
CA PRO A 282 36.80 -0.91 -7.36
C PRO A 282 35.33 -0.98 -7.77
N THR A 283 34.81 0.08 -8.41
CA THR A 283 33.39 0.20 -8.80
C THR A 283 33.27 0.83 -10.18
N GLU A 284 32.18 0.56 -10.89
CA GLU A 284 31.83 1.35 -12.09
C GLU A 284 31.37 2.75 -11.71
N VAL A 285 32.08 3.76 -12.20
CA VAL A 285 31.79 5.18 -11.97
C VAL A 285 31.15 5.75 -13.24
N VAL A 286 29.89 6.16 -13.12
CA VAL A 286 29.09 6.65 -14.26
C VAL A 286 29.40 8.10 -14.62
N GLN A 287 30.00 8.84 -13.67
CA GLN A 287 30.40 10.22 -13.86
C GLN A 287 31.55 10.32 -14.87
N VAL A 288 31.62 11.44 -15.59
CA VAL A 288 32.66 11.69 -16.59
C VAL A 288 33.32 13.04 -16.35
N HIS A 289 34.61 13.12 -16.63
CA HIS A 289 35.43 14.32 -16.52
C HIS A 289 36.45 14.39 -17.68
N PRO A 290 36.73 15.57 -18.26
CA PRO A 290 37.68 15.73 -19.37
C PRO A 290 39.08 15.15 -19.09
N ASP A 291 39.58 15.30 -17.86
CA ASP A 291 40.90 14.79 -17.45
C ASP A 291 40.92 13.28 -17.14
N GLY A 292 39.79 12.59 -17.37
CA GLY A 292 39.57 11.22 -16.95
C GLY A 292 39.25 11.11 -15.46
N VAL A 293 38.51 10.06 -15.10
CA VAL A 293 38.01 9.86 -13.73
C VAL A 293 38.91 8.87 -12.98
N ALA A 294 39.34 9.26 -11.79
CA ALA A 294 39.96 8.36 -10.82
C ALA A 294 38.90 7.56 -10.06
N GLY A 295 37.85 8.25 -9.59
CA GLY A 295 36.86 7.69 -8.71
C GLY A 295 36.02 8.74 -7.99
N VAL A 296 35.35 8.33 -6.91
CA VAL A 296 34.51 9.16 -6.06
C VAL A 296 34.88 8.93 -4.60
N MET A 297 35.19 10.01 -3.89
CA MET A 297 35.39 10.03 -2.44
C MET A 297 34.11 9.60 -1.73
N GLY A 298 34.23 8.71 -0.75
CA GLY A 298 33.14 8.27 0.11
C GLY A 298 33.26 8.81 1.52
N ILE A 299 32.23 8.56 2.33
CA ILE A 299 32.17 8.96 3.74
C ILE A 299 33.38 8.44 4.52
N ASN A 300 33.85 7.23 4.26
CA ASN A 300 34.97 6.61 4.99
C ASN A 300 36.27 7.45 4.91
N LEU A 301 36.49 8.17 3.80
CA LEU A 301 37.62 9.08 3.63
C LEU A 301 37.28 10.47 4.18
N LEU A 302 36.04 10.96 3.99
CA LEU A 302 35.56 12.20 4.63
C LEU A 302 35.63 12.16 6.16
N GLU A 303 35.54 10.99 6.79
CA GLU A 303 35.73 10.81 8.24
C GLU A 303 37.18 11.01 8.71
N LYS A 304 38.15 11.11 7.78
CA LYS A 304 39.59 11.27 8.08
C LYS A 304 40.11 12.69 7.83
N PHE A 305 39.36 13.48 7.08
CA PHE A 305 39.76 14.82 6.65
C PHE A 305 38.69 15.85 6.99
N ARG A 306 39.12 17.08 7.25
CA ARG A 306 38.24 18.26 7.14
C ARG A 306 38.40 18.81 5.74
N ILE A 307 37.30 18.92 5.00
CA ILE A 307 37.29 19.43 3.63
C ILE A 307 36.36 20.63 3.53
N HIS A 308 36.90 21.80 3.19
CA HIS A 308 36.13 23.02 2.89
C HIS A 308 36.09 23.20 1.39
N ILE A 309 34.89 23.21 0.81
CA ILE A 309 34.66 23.39 -0.62
C ILE A 309 34.09 24.78 -0.88
N ASP A 310 34.81 25.58 -1.67
CA ASP A 310 34.35 26.88 -2.16
C ASP A 310 34.14 26.81 -3.68
N ARG A 311 32.88 26.64 -4.06
CA ARG A 311 32.47 26.53 -5.47
C ARG A 311 32.60 27.85 -6.24
N ARG A 312 32.66 28.99 -5.55
CA ARG A 312 32.75 30.31 -6.18
C ARG A 312 34.19 30.65 -6.54
N SER A 313 35.11 30.37 -5.62
CA SER A 313 36.55 30.57 -5.82
C SER A 313 37.21 29.42 -6.58
N LEU A 314 36.49 28.32 -6.79
CA LEU A 314 37.01 27.06 -7.37
C LEU A 314 38.21 26.52 -6.59
N LEU A 315 38.12 26.60 -5.26
CA LEU A 315 39.14 26.11 -4.34
C LEU A 315 38.53 25.12 -3.34
N ALA A 316 39.36 24.21 -2.86
CA ALA A 316 39.07 23.44 -1.66
C ALA A 316 40.26 23.44 -0.71
N THR A 317 39.99 23.38 0.59
CA THR A 317 41.00 23.03 1.58
C THR A 317 40.85 21.59 2.02
N VAL A 318 41.97 20.91 2.21
CA VAL A 318 42.05 19.53 2.71
C VAL A 318 42.99 19.52 3.90
N ARG A 319 42.45 19.22 5.08
CA ARG A 319 43.23 19.12 6.31
C ARG A 319 43.07 17.74 6.92
N VAL A 320 44.19 17.08 7.22
CA VAL A 320 44.20 15.81 7.93
C VAL A 320 43.59 16.01 9.32
N ALA A 321 42.56 15.23 9.66
CA ALA A 321 41.89 15.32 10.95
C ALA A 321 42.08 14.08 11.82
N ARG A 322 42.48 12.95 11.22
CA ARG A 322 42.81 11.70 11.92
C ARG A 322 44.11 11.11 11.38
N SER A 323 44.82 10.36 12.20
CA SER A 323 46.01 9.62 11.75
C SER A 323 45.63 8.51 10.75
N PRO A 324 46.51 8.16 9.80
CA PRO A 324 46.27 7.04 8.89
C PRO A 324 46.06 5.72 9.63
N GLN A 325 45.01 4.99 9.27
CA GLN A 325 44.74 3.63 9.73
C GLN A 325 44.14 2.85 8.56
N PHE A 326 44.99 2.10 7.85
CA PHE A 326 44.57 1.37 6.66
C PHE A 326 43.72 0.14 7.02
N PRO A 327 42.50 -0.02 6.47
CA PRO A 327 41.63 -1.15 6.76
C PRO A 327 42.03 -2.37 5.89
N ALA A 328 42.95 -3.19 6.40
CA ALA A 328 43.49 -4.33 5.65
C ALA A 328 42.44 -5.41 5.36
N GLU A 329 41.48 -5.59 6.27
CA GLU A 329 40.34 -6.50 6.14
C GLU A 329 39.40 -6.12 5.00
N GLU A 330 39.18 -4.81 4.76
CA GLU A 330 38.36 -4.33 3.63
C GLU A 330 39.05 -4.58 2.30
N LEU A 331 40.37 -4.37 2.23
CA LEU A 331 41.14 -4.71 1.02
C LEU A 331 41.05 -6.21 0.70
N LYS A 332 41.14 -7.08 1.72
CA LYS A 332 40.97 -8.53 1.53
C LYS A 332 39.57 -8.88 1.02
N TRP A 333 38.54 -8.20 1.51
CA TRP A 333 37.18 -8.35 0.97
C TRP A 333 37.14 -8.00 -0.50
N PHE A 334 37.66 -6.83 -0.89
CA PHE A 334 37.67 -6.40 -2.29
C PHE A 334 38.49 -7.34 -3.19
N GLN A 335 39.54 -7.97 -2.66
CA GLN A 335 40.27 -9.02 -3.37
C GLN A 335 39.39 -10.25 -3.61
N ALA A 336 38.70 -10.76 -2.58
CA ALA A 336 37.80 -11.90 -2.69
C ALA A 336 36.63 -11.64 -3.64
N MET A 337 36.00 -10.46 -3.53
CA MET A 337 34.92 -9.99 -4.40
C MET A 337 35.36 -9.94 -5.88
N VAL A 338 36.55 -9.39 -6.16
CA VAL A 338 37.07 -9.26 -7.52
C VAL A 338 37.51 -10.60 -8.11
N SER A 339 37.99 -11.54 -7.28
CA SER A 339 38.32 -12.89 -7.74
C SER A 339 37.09 -13.74 -8.04
N GLU A 340 35.90 -13.35 -7.53
CA GLU A 340 34.67 -14.15 -7.63
C GLU A 340 34.91 -15.59 -7.14
N ASP A 341 35.71 -15.75 -6.08
CA ASP A 341 36.14 -17.05 -5.55
C ASP A 341 35.41 -17.35 -4.24
N ARG A 342 34.57 -18.38 -4.27
CA ARG A 342 33.75 -18.84 -3.15
C ARG A 342 34.55 -19.13 -1.89
N ASP A 343 35.71 -19.79 -2.00
CA ASP A 343 36.50 -20.20 -0.84
C ASP A 343 37.16 -18.99 -0.17
N LEU A 344 37.55 -17.98 -0.96
CA LEU A 344 38.06 -16.72 -0.42
C LEU A 344 36.98 -15.91 0.29
N VAL A 345 35.75 -15.92 -0.21
CA VAL A 345 34.60 -15.26 0.45
C VAL A 345 34.28 -15.94 1.77
N ILE A 346 34.22 -17.28 1.80
CA ILE A 346 33.98 -18.05 3.04
C ILE A 346 35.09 -17.78 4.07
N ALA A 347 36.36 -17.86 3.65
CA ALA A 347 37.49 -17.61 4.54
C ALA A 347 37.48 -16.18 5.10
N TRP A 348 37.00 -15.21 4.32
CA TRP A 348 36.83 -13.84 4.79
C TRP A 348 35.66 -13.72 5.78
N LEU A 349 34.50 -14.33 5.51
CA LEU A 349 33.34 -14.36 6.42
C LEU A 349 33.68 -15.00 7.76
N ASP A 350 34.42 -16.11 7.76
CA ASP A 350 34.90 -16.77 8.98
C ASP A 350 35.75 -15.85 9.85
N ALA A 351 36.58 -15.01 9.23
CA ALA A 351 37.51 -14.12 9.93
C ALA A 351 36.90 -12.76 10.30
N HIS A 352 35.94 -12.26 9.51
CA HIS A 352 35.51 -10.86 9.49
C HIS A 352 34.00 -10.66 9.28
N GLY A 353 33.19 -11.72 9.40
CA GLY A 353 31.74 -11.66 9.18
C GLY A 353 30.96 -10.77 10.15
N ASP A 354 31.55 -10.39 11.29
CA ASP A 354 30.97 -9.44 12.25
C ASP A 354 31.25 -7.96 11.90
N THR A 355 32.04 -7.70 10.85
CA THR A 355 32.33 -6.34 10.37
C THR A 355 31.17 -5.79 9.53
N ARG A 356 31.22 -4.49 9.21
CA ARG A 356 30.18 -3.81 8.39
C ARG A 356 29.95 -4.45 7.02
N LEU A 357 30.95 -5.15 6.48
CA LEU A 357 30.91 -5.79 5.17
C LEU A 357 30.42 -7.25 5.25
N GLY A 358 30.19 -7.79 6.45
CA GLY A 358 29.72 -9.16 6.66
C GLY A 358 28.46 -9.49 5.89
N ARG A 359 27.43 -8.62 5.98
CA ARG A 359 26.17 -8.80 5.25
C ARG A 359 26.39 -8.83 3.74
N GLU A 360 27.13 -7.85 3.21
CA GLU A 360 27.41 -7.78 1.77
C GLU A 360 28.14 -9.03 1.29
N ALA A 361 29.12 -9.51 2.05
CA ALA A 361 29.87 -10.71 1.73
C ALA A 361 29.01 -11.97 1.77
N ALA A 362 28.09 -12.09 2.72
CA ALA A 362 27.16 -13.21 2.83
C ALA A 362 26.15 -13.24 1.67
N GLU A 363 25.59 -12.09 1.30
CA GLU A 363 24.70 -11.98 0.14
C GLU A 363 25.47 -12.28 -1.16
N PHE A 364 26.74 -11.89 -1.25
CA PHE A 364 27.57 -12.12 -2.44
C PHE A 364 27.92 -13.60 -2.58
N LEU A 365 28.20 -14.27 -1.46
CA LEU A 365 28.38 -15.72 -1.41
C LEU A 365 27.16 -16.46 -1.96
N LEU A 366 25.95 -16.09 -1.53
CA LEU A 366 24.72 -16.71 -2.04
C LEU A 366 24.59 -16.51 -3.55
N THR A 367 24.92 -15.31 -4.05
CA THR A 367 24.88 -15.01 -5.49
C THR A 367 25.87 -15.86 -6.28
N LEU A 368 27.13 -15.95 -5.83
CA LEU A 368 28.15 -16.78 -6.46
C LEU A 368 27.71 -18.26 -6.52
N MET A 369 27.21 -18.78 -5.41
CA MET A 369 26.81 -20.18 -5.31
C MET A 369 25.60 -20.51 -6.20
N LEU A 370 24.68 -19.56 -6.38
CA LEU A 370 23.58 -19.70 -7.33
C LEU A 370 24.07 -19.71 -8.78
N ASP A 371 25.03 -18.85 -9.12
CA ASP A 371 25.63 -18.80 -10.46
C ASP A 371 26.44 -20.07 -10.78
N GLU A 372 27.08 -20.66 -9.77
CA GLU A 372 27.80 -21.93 -9.87
C GLU A 372 26.88 -23.17 -9.91
N GLY A 373 25.60 -23.01 -9.56
CA GLY A 373 24.65 -24.11 -9.44
C GLY A 373 24.95 -25.03 -8.26
N ALA A 374 25.31 -24.44 -7.12
CA ALA A 374 25.58 -25.15 -5.87
C ALA A 374 24.37 -25.96 -5.38
N GLU A 375 24.63 -27.00 -4.59
CA GLU A 375 23.59 -27.87 -4.08
C GLU A 375 22.74 -27.18 -2.99
N PRO A 376 21.48 -27.59 -2.76
CA PRO A 376 20.58 -26.94 -1.81
C PRO A 376 21.15 -26.77 -0.39
N ASP A 377 21.90 -27.75 0.12
CA ASP A 377 22.52 -27.69 1.45
C ASP A 377 23.64 -26.62 1.52
N GLU A 378 24.37 -26.45 0.43
CA GLU A 378 25.40 -25.42 0.32
C GLU A 378 24.74 -24.03 0.27
N LEU A 379 23.67 -23.88 -0.51
CA LEU A 379 22.89 -22.64 -0.60
C LEU A 379 22.22 -22.27 0.74
N ALA A 380 21.70 -23.27 1.48
CA ALA A 380 21.19 -23.06 2.83
C ALA A 380 22.28 -22.55 3.80
N THR A 381 23.53 -22.98 3.61
CA THR A 381 24.68 -22.46 4.38
C THR A 381 24.97 -20.99 4.05
N ALA A 382 24.85 -20.58 2.78
CA ALA A 382 24.98 -19.17 2.41
C ALA A 382 23.84 -18.31 3.00
N ILE A 383 22.60 -18.82 3.02
CA ILE A 383 21.48 -18.15 3.70
C ILE A 383 21.73 -18.03 5.21
N GLN A 384 22.33 -19.06 5.82
CA GLN A 384 22.74 -19.03 7.23
C GLN A 384 23.78 -17.93 7.50
N TRP A 385 24.72 -17.68 6.58
CA TRP A 385 25.62 -16.53 6.69
C TRP A 385 24.88 -15.18 6.68
N ILE A 386 23.86 -15.02 5.82
CA ILE A 386 23.03 -13.80 5.82
C ILE A 386 22.33 -13.64 7.17
N ASN A 387 21.79 -14.72 7.73
CA ASN A 387 21.21 -14.71 9.08
C ASN A 387 22.23 -14.28 10.15
N ASP A 388 23.44 -14.83 10.10
CA ASP A 388 24.40 -14.66 11.19
C ASP A 388 25.13 -13.32 11.17
N THR A 389 25.33 -12.75 9.99
CA THR A 389 25.87 -11.39 9.80
C THR A 389 24.85 -10.29 10.10
N MET A 390 23.57 -10.63 10.22
CA MET A 390 22.52 -9.69 10.65
C MET A 390 22.45 -9.55 12.18
N LYS A 391 22.14 -8.33 12.62
CA LYS A 391 21.83 -8.03 14.03
C LYS A 391 20.74 -8.97 14.52
N ALA A 392 20.92 -9.52 15.73
CA ALA A 392 20.05 -10.58 16.27
C ALA A 392 18.55 -10.19 16.29
N ASP A 393 18.24 -8.91 16.43
CA ASP A 393 16.88 -8.35 16.45
C ASP A 393 16.34 -7.99 15.07
N LEU A 394 17.03 -8.31 13.98
CA LEU A 394 16.58 -8.06 12.61
C LEU A 394 16.70 -9.30 11.70
N ARG A 395 17.13 -10.45 12.26
CA ARG A 395 17.39 -11.68 11.51
C ARG A 395 16.14 -12.22 10.82
N ALA A 396 15.03 -12.33 11.56
CA ALA A 396 13.79 -12.83 10.99
C ALA A 396 13.18 -11.84 10.00
N THR A 397 13.31 -10.55 10.29
CA THR A 397 12.93 -9.47 9.37
C THR A 397 13.70 -9.58 8.04
N ARG A 398 15.03 -9.75 8.06
CA ARG A 398 15.81 -9.92 6.83
C ARG A 398 15.49 -11.21 6.09
N LEU A 399 15.33 -12.32 6.80
CA LEU A 399 15.02 -13.60 6.17
C LEU A 399 13.60 -13.66 5.60
N PHE A 400 12.67 -12.87 6.12
CA PHE A 400 11.38 -12.67 5.47
C PHE A 400 11.53 -11.97 4.12
N ASP A 401 12.29 -10.87 4.07
CA ASP A 401 12.55 -10.15 2.83
C ASP A 401 13.30 -11.05 1.81
N LEU A 402 14.31 -11.80 2.27
CA LEU A 402 15.06 -12.73 1.42
C LEU A 402 14.18 -13.87 0.88
N MET A 403 13.28 -14.41 1.70
CA MET A 403 12.30 -15.40 1.25
C MET A 403 11.42 -14.83 0.13
N GLU A 404 10.93 -13.60 0.27
CA GLU A 404 10.14 -12.96 -0.80
C GLU A 404 10.96 -12.69 -2.07
N GLU A 405 12.22 -12.24 -1.92
CA GLU A 405 13.16 -12.08 -3.04
C GLU A 405 13.34 -13.39 -3.81
N LEU A 406 13.66 -14.48 -3.11
CA LEU A 406 13.90 -15.80 -3.70
C LEU A 406 12.63 -16.37 -4.37
N VAL A 407 11.47 -16.27 -3.71
CA VAL A 407 10.20 -16.75 -4.28
C VAL A 407 9.82 -15.96 -5.54
N ASN A 408 10.04 -14.64 -5.55
CA ASN A 408 9.77 -13.80 -6.72
C ASN A 408 10.69 -14.10 -7.91
N GLU A 409 11.90 -14.59 -7.66
CA GLU A 409 12.82 -15.08 -8.69
C GLU A 409 12.54 -16.53 -9.12
N GLY A 410 11.58 -17.21 -8.46
CA GLY A 410 11.17 -18.58 -8.76
C GLY A 410 11.91 -19.66 -7.95
N GLU A 411 12.78 -19.27 -7.03
CA GLU A 411 13.57 -20.15 -6.17
C GLU A 411 12.79 -20.52 -4.89
N VAL A 412 11.65 -21.19 -5.07
CA VAL A 412 10.69 -21.48 -3.98
C VAL A 412 11.31 -22.30 -2.85
N ASP A 413 12.10 -23.33 -3.16
CA ASP A 413 12.71 -24.20 -2.14
C ASP A 413 13.74 -23.45 -1.30
N LEU A 414 14.48 -22.51 -1.90
CA LEU A 414 15.40 -21.62 -1.17
C LEU A 414 14.63 -20.59 -0.33
N GLY A 415 13.50 -20.11 -0.83
CA GLY A 415 12.57 -19.29 -0.05
C GLY A 415 12.08 -20.01 1.20
N ILE A 416 11.72 -21.30 1.08
CA ILE A 416 11.36 -22.16 2.22
C ILE A 416 12.54 -22.27 3.19
N ALA A 417 13.76 -22.55 2.70
CA ALA A 417 14.95 -22.63 3.54
C ALA A 417 15.23 -21.32 4.31
N ALA A 418 15.13 -20.17 3.64
CA ALA A 418 15.26 -18.85 4.27
C ALA A 418 14.20 -18.63 5.35
N GLY A 419 12.94 -19.00 5.06
CA GLY A 419 11.87 -18.91 6.04
C GLY A 419 12.12 -19.78 7.27
N GLU A 420 12.54 -21.03 7.09
CA GLU A 420 12.81 -21.97 8.18
C GLU A 420 13.95 -21.51 9.09
N ILE A 421 15.02 -20.95 8.50
CA ILE A 421 16.10 -20.31 9.26
C ILE A 421 15.55 -19.08 10.00
N GLY A 422 14.68 -18.29 9.35
CA GLY A 422 14.06 -17.09 9.91
C GLY A 422 13.25 -17.36 11.16
N VAL A 423 12.40 -18.38 11.14
CA VAL A 423 11.56 -18.79 12.27
C VAL A 423 12.41 -19.16 13.49
N LYS A 424 13.59 -19.76 13.31
CA LYS A 424 14.50 -20.11 14.43
C LYS A 424 15.05 -18.86 15.12
N SER A 425 15.24 -17.76 14.39
CA SER A 425 15.77 -16.49 14.89
C SER A 425 14.68 -15.52 15.39
N ALA A 426 13.41 -15.77 15.05
CA ALA A 426 12.32 -14.80 15.18
C ALA A 426 11.96 -14.35 16.60
N ARG A 427 12.31 -15.12 17.64
CA ARG A 427 11.99 -14.76 19.04
C ARG A 427 12.65 -13.47 19.52
N LYS A 428 13.79 -13.11 18.93
CA LYS A 428 14.57 -11.92 19.32
C LYS A 428 14.30 -10.73 18.42
N ASP A 429 13.46 -10.89 17.39
CA ASP A 429 13.26 -9.86 16.38
C ASP A 429 12.56 -8.63 16.95
N ARG A 430 13.03 -7.45 16.53
CA ARG A 430 12.52 -6.13 16.89
C ARG A 430 11.08 -5.95 16.42
N TYR A 431 10.70 -6.60 15.32
CA TYR A 431 9.38 -6.56 14.74
C TYR A 431 8.68 -7.91 15.00
N PRO A 432 7.86 -8.03 16.07
CA PRO A 432 7.21 -9.30 16.40
C PRO A 432 6.36 -9.86 15.26
N GLU A 433 5.83 -8.98 14.41
CA GLU A 433 5.08 -9.34 13.21
C GLU A 433 5.90 -10.15 12.18
N ALA A 434 7.22 -9.97 12.11
CA ALA A 434 8.08 -10.70 11.17
C ALA A 434 7.99 -12.22 11.41
N ASN A 435 7.90 -12.65 12.68
CA ASN A 435 7.69 -14.06 13.02
C ASN A 435 6.41 -14.61 12.40
N TYR A 436 5.30 -13.88 12.52
CA TYR A 436 4.00 -14.33 12.04
C TYR A 436 3.91 -14.25 10.52
N LYS A 437 4.54 -13.25 9.89
CA LYS A 437 4.67 -13.13 8.43
C LYS A 437 5.48 -14.29 7.85
N LEU A 438 6.62 -14.65 8.45
CA LEU A 438 7.40 -15.84 8.10
C LEU A 438 6.56 -17.11 8.18
N HIS A 439 5.88 -17.32 9.30
CA HIS A 439 4.99 -18.47 9.46
C HIS A 439 3.85 -18.48 8.44
N GLY A 440 3.23 -17.33 8.14
CA GLY A 440 2.14 -17.24 7.19
C GLY A 440 2.58 -17.65 5.79
N ARG A 441 3.71 -17.08 5.34
CA ARG A 441 4.25 -17.33 4.01
C ARG A 441 4.85 -18.73 3.86
N LEU A 442 5.62 -19.22 4.84
CA LEU A 442 6.06 -20.63 4.85
C LEU A 442 4.89 -21.59 4.77
N GLY A 443 3.83 -21.31 5.53
CA GLY A 443 2.64 -22.14 5.53
C GLY A 443 1.92 -22.18 4.18
N GLU A 444 1.92 -21.07 3.44
CA GLU A 444 1.45 -21.02 2.06
C GLU A 444 2.33 -21.82 1.10
N LEU A 445 3.65 -21.64 1.16
CA LEU A 445 4.61 -22.32 0.25
C LEU A 445 4.65 -23.84 0.48
N LEU A 446 4.44 -24.28 1.72
CA LEU A 446 4.41 -25.70 2.09
C LEU A 446 3.07 -26.37 1.79
N LEU A 447 1.99 -25.60 1.57
CA LEU A 447 0.65 -26.15 1.31
C LEU A 447 0.61 -27.22 0.20
N PRO A 448 1.26 -27.04 -0.97
CA PRO A 448 1.30 -28.08 -2.01
C PRO A 448 2.23 -29.27 -1.68
N GLN A 449 3.14 -29.14 -0.71
CA GLN A 449 4.19 -30.13 -0.43
C GLN A 449 3.88 -31.00 0.80
N ASP A 450 3.52 -30.36 1.91
CA ASP A 450 3.24 -31.00 3.20
C ASP A 450 2.12 -30.25 3.94
N ASN A 451 0.91 -30.80 3.87
CA ASN A 451 -0.28 -30.22 4.50
C ASN A 451 -0.15 -30.09 6.03
N ARG A 452 0.62 -30.98 6.68
CA ARG A 452 0.79 -30.98 8.14
C ARG A 452 1.74 -29.87 8.58
N GLU A 453 2.84 -29.68 7.87
CA GLU A 453 3.75 -28.58 8.15
C GLU A 453 3.13 -27.23 7.77
N ALA A 454 2.42 -27.15 6.64
CA ALA A 454 1.61 -25.99 6.27
C ALA A 454 0.63 -25.62 7.40
N TRP A 455 -0.11 -26.60 7.94
CA TRP A 455 -1.00 -26.39 9.08
C TRP A 455 -0.30 -25.79 10.29
N ARG A 456 0.87 -26.34 10.68
CA ARG A 456 1.64 -25.88 11.85
C ARG A 456 2.04 -24.41 11.69
N HIS A 457 2.53 -24.05 10.52
CA HIS A 457 2.97 -22.70 10.20
C HIS A 457 1.79 -21.72 10.11
N LEU A 458 0.73 -22.05 9.36
CA LEU A 458 -0.47 -21.20 9.23
C LEU A 458 -1.20 -21.00 10.56
N LEU A 459 -1.25 -22.02 11.42
CA LEU A 459 -1.84 -21.89 12.75
C LEU A 459 -1.02 -20.93 13.63
N SER A 460 0.32 -21.02 13.58
CA SER A 460 1.21 -20.08 14.28
C SER A 460 0.99 -18.64 13.80
N ALA A 461 0.89 -18.45 12.48
CA ALA A 461 0.65 -17.15 11.87
C ALA A 461 -0.69 -16.54 12.31
N ALA A 462 -1.75 -17.36 12.31
CA ALA A 462 -3.10 -16.94 12.68
C ALA A 462 -3.23 -16.48 14.15
N PHE A 463 -2.28 -16.82 15.04
CA PHE A 463 -2.25 -16.29 16.41
C PHE A 463 -1.81 -14.82 16.46
N GLY A 464 -0.82 -14.43 15.66
CA GLY A 464 -0.33 -13.05 15.63
C GLY A 464 -0.99 -12.16 14.59
N LEU A 465 -1.56 -12.77 13.54
CA LEU A 465 -2.24 -12.10 12.44
C LEU A 465 -3.64 -12.71 12.21
N PRO A 466 -4.54 -12.68 13.22
CA PRO A 466 -5.84 -13.36 13.14
C PRO A 466 -6.80 -12.78 12.09
N GLU A 467 -6.59 -11.54 11.69
CA GLU A 467 -7.40 -10.81 10.70
C GLU A 467 -6.80 -10.86 9.28
N ASP A 468 -5.66 -11.52 9.10
CA ASP A 468 -5.06 -11.70 7.78
C ASP A 468 -5.91 -12.68 6.95
N GLY A 469 -6.41 -12.18 5.83
CA GLY A 469 -7.34 -12.90 4.98
C GLY A 469 -6.70 -14.11 4.31
N MET A 470 -5.47 -13.97 3.83
CA MET A 470 -4.74 -15.03 3.13
C MET A 470 -4.31 -16.15 4.07
N ILE A 471 -3.89 -15.83 5.30
CA ILE A 471 -3.61 -16.84 6.33
C ILE A 471 -4.88 -17.66 6.63
N ASN A 472 -6.03 -17.00 6.80
CA ASN A 472 -7.29 -17.70 7.06
C ASN A 472 -7.73 -18.55 5.85
N LEU A 473 -7.57 -18.04 4.62
CA LEU A 473 -7.86 -18.78 3.39
C LEU A 473 -7.01 -20.05 3.29
N ASN A 474 -5.70 -19.94 3.47
CA ASN A 474 -4.80 -21.08 3.36
C ASN A 474 -5.02 -22.08 4.50
N LEU A 475 -5.31 -21.61 5.72
CA LEU A 475 -5.67 -22.49 6.83
C LEU A 475 -7.00 -23.22 6.59
N ALA A 476 -7.94 -22.58 5.87
CA ALA A 476 -9.17 -23.23 5.42
C ALA A 476 -8.89 -24.37 4.44
N ARG A 477 -8.04 -24.12 3.43
CA ARG A 477 -7.60 -25.13 2.45
C ARG A 477 -6.94 -26.34 3.11
N VAL A 478 -6.10 -26.11 4.11
CA VAL A 478 -5.50 -27.17 4.93
C VAL A 478 -6.57 -28.04 5.59
N TYR A 479 -7.54 -27.41 6.28
CA TYR A 479 -8.60 -28.14 6.96
C TYR A 479 -9.51 -28.88 5.99
N GLU A 480 -9.71 -28.33 4.81
CA GLU A 480 -10.52 -28.95 3.77
C GLU A 480 -9.84 -30.20 3.22
N ALA A 481 -8.54 -30.12 2.90
CA ALA A 481 -7.74 -31.27 2.48
C ALA A 481 -7.72 -32.39 3.54
N ASP A 482 -7.76 -32.02 4.83
CA ASP A 482 -7.87 -32.95 5.96
C ASP A 482 -9.28 -33.52 6.19
N GLY A 483 -10.29 -33.15 5.38
CA GLY A 483 -11.69 -33.55 5.56
C GLY A 483 -12.38 -32.91 6.78
N LYS A 484 -11.81 -31.85 7.35
CA LYS A 484 -12.35 -31.12 8.52
C LYS A 484 -13.29 -30.00 8.06
N THR A 485 -14.35 -30.36 7.33
CA THR A 485 -15.27 -29.45 6.62
C THR A 485 -15.77 -28.29 7.49
N LYS A 486 -16.23 -28.53 8.73
CA LYS A 486 -16.72 -27.46 9.63
C LYS A 486 -15.64 -26.44 10.00
N ARG A 487 -14.38 -26.86 10.14
CA ARG A 487 -13.25 -25.96 10.46
C ARG A 487 -12.80 -25.18 9.23
N ALA A 488 -12.73 -25.85 8.08
CA ALA A 488 -12.40 -25.21 6.81
C ALA A 488 -13.39 -24.09 6.49
N PHE A 489 -14.68 -24.40 6.58
CA PHE A 489 -15.76 -23.46 6.35
C PHE A 489 -15.70 -22.24 7.28
N SER A 490 -15.48 -22.44 8.59
CA SER A 490 -15.30 -21.33 9.53
C SER A 490 -14.09 -20.45 9.20
N ARG A 491 -13.01 -21.02 8.64
CA ARG A 491 -11.82 -20.26 8.22
C ARG A 491 -12.04 -19.53 6.90
N TYR A 492 -12.77 -20.12 5.94
CA TYR A 492 -13.17 -19.41 4.72
C TYR A 492 -14.04 -18.19 5.05
N ILE A 493 -14.96 -18.29 6.02
CA ILE A 493 -15.72 -17.11 6.49
C ILE A 493 -14.81 -16.03 7.07
N GLN A 494 -13.81 -16.40 7.86
CA GLN A 494 -12.86 -15.44 8.41
C GLN A 494 -12.02 -14.77 7.32
N ALA A 495 -11.75 -15.49 6.23
CA ALA A 495 -11.06 -14.95 5.05
C ALA A 495 -11.93 -13.96 4.24
N LEU A 496 -13.24 -13.85 4.47
CA LEU A 496 -14.09 -12.86 3.80
C LEU A 496 -13.92 -11.44 4.33
N VAL A 497 -13.24 -11.25 5.47
CA VAL A 497 -13.08 -9.94 6.11
C VAL A 497 -12.14 -9.01 5.31
N LYS A 498 -11.31 -9.57 4.42
CA LYS A 498 -10.33 -8.84 3.62
C LYS A 498 -10.61 -9.04 2.13
N GLU A 499 -10.41 -7.98 1.36
CA GLU A 499 -10.66 -7.97 -0.09
C GLU A 499 -9.73 -8.94 -0.83
N GLU A 500 -8.45 -9.02 -0.46
CA GLU A 500 -7.45 -9.85 -1.15
C GLU A 500 -7.75 -11.35 -1.12
N SER A 501 -8.49 -11.83 -0.12
CA SER A 501 -8.82 -13.25 0.06
C SER A 501 -10.29 -13.57 -0.19
N SER A 502 -11.15 -12.57 -0.29
CA SER A 502 -12.60 -12.79 -0.27
C SER A 502 -13.11 -13.53 -1.48
N GLU A 503 -12.64 -13.20 -2.69
CA GLU A 503 -13.09 -13.84 -3.93
C GLU A 503 -12.74 -15.34 -3.93
N LEU A 504 -11.51 -15.67 -3.54
CA LEU A 504 -11.03 -17.06 -3.42
C LEU A 504 -11.76 -17.83 -2.33
N ALA A 505 -12.05 -17.19 -1.19
CA ALA A 505 -12.81 -17.79 -0.11
C ALA A 505 -14.28 -18.02 -0.52
N MET A 506 -14.89 -17.08 -1.25
CA MET A 506 -16.26 -17.16 -1.72
C MET A 506 -16.48 -18.36 -2.65
N GLU A 507 -15.55 -18.61 -3.57
CA GLU A 507 -15.60 -19.77 -4.47
C GLU A 507 -15.66 -21.08 -3.67
N SER A 508 -14.82 -21.19 -2.65
CA SER A 508 -14.73 -22.37 -1.80
C SER A 508 -16.00 -22.54 -0.96
N LEU A 509 -16.54 -21.44 -0.42
CA LEU A 509 -17.79 -21.46 0.35
C LEU A 509 -18.99 -21.90 -0.49
N VAL A 510 -19.11 -21.45 -1.74
CA VAL A 510 -20.20 -21.89 -2.66
C VAL A 510 -20.16 -23.39 -2.89
N ARG A 511 -18.96 -23.95 -3.08
CA ARG A 511 -18.80 -25.38 -3.30
C ARG A 511 -19.14 -26.16 -2.04
N MET A 512 -18.56 -25.78 -0.89
CA MET A 512 -18.76 -26.46 0.38
C MET A 512 -20.19 -26.38 0.90
N ASP A 513 -20.88 -25.25 0.69
CA ASP A 513 -22.26 -25.06 1.14
C ASP A 513 -23.24 -26.06 0.48
N LYS A 514 -22.98 -26.46 -0.78
CA LYS A 514 -23.76 -27.50 -1.46
C LYS A 514 -23.53 -28.89 -0.86
N GLU A 515 -22.35 -29.13 -0.31
CA GLU A 515 -21.93 -30.41 0.28
C GLU A 515 -22.36 -30.57 1.74
N LEU A 516 -22.72 -29.48 2.43
CA LEU A 516 -23.20 -29.50 3.80
C LEU A 516 -24.69 -29.93 3.88
N PRO A 517 -25.06 -30.76 4.88
CA PRO A 517 -26.46 -31.01 5.23
C PRO A 517 -27.22 -29.69 5.46
N THR A 518 -28.51 -29.62 5.12
CA THR A 518 -29.31 -28.38 5.19
C THR A 518 -29.29 -27.73 6.58
N GLU A 519 -29.23 -28.54 7.64
CA GLU A 519 -29.11 -28.11 9.03
C GLU A 519 -27.73 -27.55 9.41
N ASP A 520 -26.69 -27.95 8.68
CA ASP A 520 -25.30 -27.51 8.85
C ASP A 520 -24.92 -26.39 7.85
N ARG A 521 -25.82 -26.05 6.91
CA ARG A 521 -25.66 -24.90 6.01
C ARG A 521 -25.66 -23.59 6.78
N MET A 522 -24.92 -22.63 6.25
CA MET A 522 -24.75 -21.35 6.90
C MET A 522 -26.02 -20.51 6.81
N THR A 523 -26.45 -20.00 7.95
CA THR A 523 -27.41 -18.89 8.01
C THR A 523 -26.66 -17.57 8.16
N ILE A 524 -27.30 -16.46 7.79
CA ILE A 524 -26.69 -15.14 7.93
C ILE A 524 -26.33 -14.82 9.39
N GLU A 525 -27.13 -15.28 10.36
CA GLU A 525 -26.89 -15.07 11.79
C GLU A 525 -25.61 -15.78 12.24
N SER A 526 -25.35 -16.97 11.70
CA SER A 526 -24.13 -17.71 12.00
C SER A 526 -22.88 -17.02 11.45
N ILE A 527 -22.98 -16.42 10.25
CA ILE A 527 -21.88 -15.68 9.63
C ILE A 527 -21.63 -14.36 10.35
N ASP A 528 -22.68 -13.59 10.59
CA ASP A 528 -22.63 -12.31 11.31
C ASP A 528 -21.96 -12.51 12.67
N ARG A 529 -22.29 -13.58 13.39
CA ARG A 529 -21.62 -13.95 14.66
C ARG A 529 -20.13 -14.29 14.49
N MET A 530 -19.74 -14.98 13.41
CA MET A 530 -18.34 -15.38 13.18
C MET A 530 -17.43 -14.22 12.77
N ILE A 531 -17.97 -13.21 12.07
CA ILE A 531 -17.22 -12.03 11.63
C ILE A 531 -17.40 -10.83 12.57
N SER A 532 -18.30 -10.94 13.56
CA SER A 532 -18.53 -9.90 14.56
C SER A 532 -17.23 -9.50 15.27
N GLY A 533 -17.03 -8.20 15.41
CA GLY A 533 -15.81 -7.60 15.96
C GLY A 533 -14.63 -7.53 14.99
N ARG A 534 -14.70 -8.18 13.82
CA ARG A 534 -13.66 -8.12 12.76
C ARG A 534 -14.06 -7.25 11.58
N VAL A 535 -15.36 -7.08 11.37
CA VAL A 535 -15.92 -6.11 10.41
C VAL A 535 -16.44 -4.89 11.14
N ARG A 536 -16.43 -3.76 10.45
CA ARG A 536 -17.01 -2.52 10.97
C ARG A 536 -18.52 -2.69 11.15
N ASN A 537 -19.03 -2.18 12.26
CA ASN A 537 -20.45 -2.15 12.58
C ASN A 537 -20.78 -0.79 13.21
N PHE A 538 -22.02 -0.33 13.03
CA PHE A 538 -22.53 0.87 13.67
C PHE A 538 -23.91 0.59 14.26
N SER A 539 -24.08 0.89 15.54
CA SER A 539 -25.36 0.81 16.25
C SER A 539 -25.70 2.17 16.82
N ALA A 540 -26.98 2.53 16.76
CA ALA A 540 -27.48 3.76 17.34
C ALA A 540 -27.26 3.77 18.87
N PRO A 541 -27.01 4.95 19.46
CA PRO A 541 -26.81 5.07 20.91
C PRO A 541 -28.09 4.83 21.72
N ASP A 542 -29.25 5.02 21.10
CA ASP A 542 -30.57 4.91 21.69
C ASP A 542 -31.54 4.21 20.73
N GLN A 543 -32.62 3.65 21.30
CA GLN A 543 -33.77 3.20 20.51
C GLN A 543 -34.79 4.32 20.39
N PHE A 544 -35.55 4.31 19.29
CA PHE A 544 -36.64 5.24 19.07
C PHE A 544 -37.75 5.02 20.10
N ILE A 545 -38.06 6.07 20.85
CA ILE A 545 -39.15 6.06 21.83
C ILE A 545 -40.35 6.73 21.17
N VAL A 546 -41.39 5.94 20.91
CA VAL A 546 -42.64 6.43 20.35
C VAL A 546 -43.36 7.29 21.38
N ASP A 547 -43.62 8.55 21.05
CA ASP A 547 -44.57 9.36 21.80
C ASP A 547 -45.99 8.94 21.42
N SER A 548 -46.69 8.32 22.36
CA SER A 548 -48.06 7.83 22.15
C SER A 548 -49.05 8.92 21.78
N SER A 549 -48.77 10.19 22.12
CA SER A 549 -49.65 11.32 21.80
C SER A 549 -49.53 11.80 20.35
N THR A 550 -48.42 11.46 19.68
CA THR A 550 -48.13 11.84 18.29
C THR A 550 -47.97 10.63 17.37
N ARG A 551 -48.14 9.40 17.88
CA ARG A 551 -48.08 8.16 17.11
C ARG A 551 -49.15 8.17 16.01
N THR A 552 -48.69 8.03 14.77
CA THR A 552 -49.57 7.81 13.61
C THR A 552 -49.62 6.33 13.23
N ASN A 553 -50.47 5.98 12.27
CA ASN A 553 -50.53 4.64 11.68
C ASN A 553 -49.45 4.40 10.60
N ARG A 554 -48.54 5.35 10.35
CA ARG A 554 -47.53 5.24 9.29
C ARG A 554 -46.33 4.41 9.75
N THR A 555 -45.85 3.57 8.85
CA THR A 555 -44.50 3.01 8.87
C THR A 555 -43.72 3.58 7.69
N SER A 556 -42.54 4.16 7.96
CA SER A 556 -41.70 4.78 6.92
C SER A 556 -40.83 3.71 6.23
N LEU A 557 -40.58 3.89 4.94
CA LEU A 557 -39.64 3.08 4.17
C LEU A 557 -38.34 3.84 3.92
N VAL A 558 -37.20 3.17 4.10
CA VAL A 558 -35.88 3.63 3.61
C VAL A 558 -35.39 2.68 2.52
N GLU A 559 -35.18 3.22 1.33
CA GLU A 559 -34.70 2.51 0.16
C GLU A 559 -33.25 2.89 -0.14
N PHE A 560 -32.32 1.95 0.07
CA PHE A 560 -30.89 2.17 -0.12
C PHE A 560 -30.42 1.63 -1.47
N PHE A 561 -30.00 2.53 -2.37
CA PHE A 561 -29.45 2.16 -3.67
C PHE A 561 -27.93 2.11 -3.58
N THR A 562 -27.34 0.94 -3.85
CA THR A 562 -25.92 0.69 -3.59
C THR A 562 -25.29 -0.29 -4.60
N ASN A 563 -24.00 -0.57 -4.44
CA ASN A 563 -23.25 -1.61 -5.13
C ASN A 563 -22.00 -1.96 -4.30
N ALA A 564 -21.61 -3.24 -4.20
CA ALA A 564 -20.50 -3.64 -3.32
C ALA A 564 -19.12 -3.22 -3.82
N TYR A 565 -18.99 -2.70 -5.04
CA TYR A 565 -17.77 -2.15 -5.64
C TYR A 565 -17.73 -0.61 -5.63
N ILE A 566 -18.67 0.07 -4.96
CA ILE A 566 -18.58 1.51 -4.76
C ILE A 566 -17.54 1.82 -3.70
N GLY A 567 -16.39 2.31 -4.17
CA GLY A 567 -15.31 2.81 -3.33
C GLY A 567 -14.38 1.72 -2.79
N THR A 568 -13.58 2.11 -1.80
CA THR A 568 -12.68 1.22 -1.05
C THR A 568 -12.81 1.50 0.45
N GLU A 569 -12.40 0.55 1.31
CA GLU A 569 -12.42 0.78 2.76
C GLU A 569 -11.66 2.07 3.15
N GLN A 570 -10.55 2.37 2.45
CA GLN A 570 -9.70 3.54 2.69
C GLN A 570 -10.28 4.84 2.11
N ARG A 571 -10.80 4.81 0.88
CA ARG A 571 -11.29 6.02 0.19
C ARG A 571 -12.73 6.39 0.56
N GLY A 572 -13.49 5.45 1.14
CA GLY A 572 -14.93 5.59 1.38
C GLY A 572 -15.75 5.18 0.16
N GLY A 573 -17.06 5.03 0.34
CA GLY A 573 -17.97 4.47 -0.66
C GLY A 573 -19.25 3.92 -0.04
N ALA A 574 -19.68 2.72 -0.43
CA ALA A 574 -20.90 2.11 0.10
C ALA A 574 -20.84 1.83 1.61
N ILE A 575 -19.64 1.66 2.19
CA ILE A 575 -19.46 1.36 3.62
C ILE A 575 -20.07 2.41 4.54
N GLY A 576 -19.95 3.71 4.24
CA GLY A 576 -20.53 4.76 5.07
C GLY A 576 -22.06 4.69 5.11
N GLY A 577 -22.69 4.47 3.96
CA GLY A 577 -24.15 4.30 3.86
C GLY A 577 -24.65 3.03 4.52
N ALA A 578 -23.97 1.90 4.29
CA ALA A 578 -24.30 0.63 4.91
C ALA A 578 -24.26 0.71 6.45
N LEU A 579 -23.21 1.31 7.02
CA LEU A 579 -23.09 1.53 8.46
C LEU A 579 -24.15 2.51 8.97
N GLY A 580 -24.40 3.63 8.28
CA GLY A 580 -25.46 4.57 8.66
C GLY A 580 -26.84 3.90 8.73
N ASN A 581 -27.12 2.99 7.79
CA ASN A 581 -28.35 2.20 7.74
C ASN A 581 -28.45 1.15 8.83
N GLN A 582 -27.33 0.51 9.24
CA GLN A 582 -27.32 -0.32 10.45
C GLN A 582 -27.73 0.49 11.69
N GLY A 583 -27.28 1.75 11.76
CA GLY A 583 -27.73 2.70 12.77
C GLY A 583 -29.25 2.89 12.76
N VAL A 584 -29.84 3.16 11.59
CA VAL A 584 -31.29 3.34 11.43
C VAL A 584 -32.05 2.07 11.84
N LEU A 585 -31.62 0.90 11.37
CA LEU A 585 -32.18 -0.42 11.71
C LEU A 585 -32.12 -0.74 13.20
N SER A 586 -31.06 -0.30 13.89
CA SER A 586 -30.92 -0.49 15.34
C SER A 586 -31.71 0.53 16.17
N HIS A 587 -32.07 1.68 15.58
CA HIS A 587 -32.80 2.75 16.24
C HIS A 587 -34.31 2.54 16.18
N PHE A 588 -34.87 2.28 15.00
CA PHE A 588 -36.31 2.06 14.81
C PHE A 588 -36.64 0.57 14.81
N ASN A 589 -37.82 0.19 15.32
CA ASN A 589 -38.32 -1.17 15.10
C ASN A 589 -39.13 -1.24 13.79
N ASP A 590 -39.46 -2.47 13.38
CA ASP A 590 -40.14 -2.78 12.11
C ASP A 590 -41.55 -2.16 11.97
N ARG A 591 -42.16 -1.65 13.05
CA ARG A 591 -43.44 -0.92 13.02
C ARG A 591 -43.27 0.55 12.69
N GLU A 592 -42.10 1.12 12.92
CA GLU A 592 -41.83 2.53 12.62
C GLU A 592 -41.00 2.70 11.33
N CYS A 593 -40.02 1.83 11.07
CA CYS A 593 -39.22 1.92 9.87
C CYS A 593 -38.98 0.54 9.26
N VAL A 594 -39.19 0.43 7.95
CA VAL A 594 -38.76 -0.70 7.14
C VAL A 594 -37.59 -0.26 6.26
N PHE A 595 -36.67 -1.17 5.98
CA PHE A 595 -35.50 -0.92 5.16
C PHE A 595 -35.45 -1.91 3.99
N LEU A 596 -35.08 -1.43 2.81
CA LEU A 596 -34.80 -2.26 1.63
C LEU A 596 -33.51 -1.77 0.98
N SER A 597 -32.62 -2.69 0.60
CA SER A 597 -31.47 -2.39 -0.23
C SER A 597 -31.67 -2.90 -1.65
N TYR A 598 -31.25 -2.08 -2.62
CA TYR A 598 -31.25 -2.37 -4.04
C TYR A 598 -29.85 -2.20 -4.59
N HIS A 599 -29.31 -3.27 -5.11
CA HIS A 599 -28.01 -3.25 -5.79
C HIS A 599 -28.19 -2.92 -7.26
N LEU A 600 -27.36 -1.99 -7.77
CA LEU A 600 -27.39 -1.53 -9.17
C LEU A 600 -26.19 -2.09 -9.95
N PRO A 601 -26.26 -2.23 -11.27
CA PRO A 601 -25.20 -2.86 -12.08
C PRO A 601 -23.92 -2.04 -12.23
N VAL A 602 -23.85 -0.85 -11.62
CA VAL A 602 -22.71 0.07 -11.71
C VAL A 602 -22.05 0.24 -10.34
N PRO A 603 -20.72 0.37 -10.26
CA PRO A 603 -19.75 0.46 -11.35
C PRO A 603 -19.38 -0.91 -11.95
N ARG A 604 -19.77 -2.01 -11.30
CA ARG A 604 -19.51 -3.38 -11.74
C ARG A 604 -20.72 -4.26 -11.45
N ILE A 605 -21.08 -5.13 -12.38
CA ILE A 605 -22.15 -6.10 -12.20
C ILE A 605 -21.77 -7.09 -11.07
N GLU A 606 -22.73 -7.37 -10.19
CA GLU A 606 -22.55 -8.28 -9.06
C GLU A 606 -23.79 -9.16 -8.83
N PRO A 607 -23.66 -10.30 -8.13
CA PRO A 607 -24.76 -11.25 -7.93
C PRO A 607 -25.96 -10.73 -7.14
N LEU A 608 -25.86 -9.53 -6.54
CA LEU A 608 -26.91 -8.93 -5.72
C LEU A 608 -27.88 -8.05 -6.54
N VAL A 609 -27.55 -7.76 -7.79
CA VAL A 609 -28.37 -6.92 -8.67
C VAL A 609 -29.63 -7.67 -9.09
N THR A 610 -30.80 -7.02 -9.00
CA THR A 610 -32.10 -7.64 -9.31
C THR A 610 -32.90 -6.78 -10.30
N PRO A 611 -33.82 -7.39 -11.08
CA PRO A 611 -34.73 -6.64 -11.95
C PRO A 611 -35.51 -5.58 -11.18
N LEU A 612 -35.96 -5.90 -9.97
CA LEU A 612 -36.69 -4.98 -9.11
C LEU A 612 -35.84 -3.77 -8.73
N GLY A 613 -34.57 -3.96 -8.36
CA GLY A 613 -33.69 -2.84 -8.01
C GLY A 613 -33.48 -1.85 -9.14
N GLN A 614 -33.25 -2.34 -10.37
CA GLN A 614 -33.11 -1.47 -11.54
C GLN A 614 -34.42 -0.75 -11.88
N TYR A 615 -35.55 -1.45 -11.79
CA TYR A 615 -36.87 -0.86 -11.99
C TYR A 615 -37.16 0.27 -10.98
N MET A 616 -36.90 0.03 -9.70
CA MET A 616 -37.12 1.03 -8.65
C MET A 616 -36.21 2.25 -8.81
N ALA A 617 -34.95 2.05 -9.20
CA ALA A 617 -34.05 3.17 -9.48
C ALA A 617 -34.57 4.05 -10.62
N ALA A 618 -35.06 3.43 -11.71
CA ALA A 618 -35.64 4.16 -12.83
C ALA A 618 -36.93 4.91 -12.42
N TRP A 619 -37.81 4.26 -11.67
CA TRP A 619 -39.09 4.85 -11.24
C TRP A 619 -38.89 6.03 -10.28
N LEU A 620 -37.96 5.94 -9.34
CA LEU A 620 -37.66 6.99 -8.37
C LEU A 620 -36.67 8.05 -8.90
N GLY A 621 -36.22 7.92 -10.16
CA GLY A 621 -35.26 8.85 -10.76
C GLY A 621 -33.86 8.81 -10.15
N VAL A 622 -33.48 7.69 -9.53
CA VAL A 622 -32.16 7.47 -8.94
C VAL A 622 -31.14 7.24 -10.05
N ARG A 623 -30.11 8.11 -10.10
CA ARG A 623 -29.08 8.08 -11.16
C ARG A 623 -27.88 7.19 -10.83
N GLY A 624 -27.76 6.69 -9.60
CA GLY A 624 -26.63 5.88 -9.20
C GLY A 624 -26.70 5.33 -7.77
N PRO A 625 -25.76 4.43 -7.42
CA PRO A 625 -25.76 3.61 -6.20
C PRO A 625 -25.17 4.35 -4.97
N VAL A 626 -25.53 5.61 -4.79
CA VAL A 626 -24.93 6.49 -3.76
C VAL A 626 -25.96 7.26 -2.94
N VAL A 627 -27.22 6.81 -2.97
CA VAL A 627 -28.35 7.53 -2.39
C VAL A 627 -29.25 6.59 -1.59
N GLN A 628 -29.93 7.19 -0.62
CA GLN A 628 -31.07 6.58 0.05
C GLN A 628 -32.30 7.43 -0.24
N VAL A 629 -33.45 6.78 -0.39
CA VAL A 629 -34.73 7.43 -0.61
C VAL A 629 -35.69 7.06 0.52
N VAL A 630 -36.18 8.06 1.25
CA VAL A 630 -37.15 7.89 2.34
C VAL A 630 -38.56 8.14 1.80
N ASP A 631 -39.44 7.15 1.94
CA ASP A 631 -40.83 7.14 1.44
C ASP A 631 -40.97 7.54 -0.05
N GLY A 632 -39.95 7.31 -0.88
CA GLY A 632 -39.98 7.71 -2.30
C GLY A 632 -39.88 9.22 -2.55
N VAL A 633 -39.61 10.05 -1.53
CA VAL A 633 -39.63 11.53 -1.65
C VAL A 633 -38.37 12.24 -1.13
N GLY A 634 -37.76 11.76 -0.05
CA GLY A 634 -36.62 12.41 0.58
C GLY A 634 -35.30 11.73 0.22
N ASN A 635 -34.32 12.46 -0.31
CA ASN A 635 -33.00 11.91 -0.59
C ASN A 635 -32.03 12.13 0.59
N ALA A 636 -31.35 11.08 1.01
CA ALA A 636 -30.24 11.13 1.95
C ALA A 636 -28.97 10.52 1.32
N PRO A 637 -27.76 10.87 1.80
CA PRO A 637 -26.52 10.27 1.29
C PRO A 637 -26.48 8.76 1.52
N GLY A 638 -26.18 7.98 0.48
CA GLY A 638 -25.99 6.53 0.54
C GLY A 638 -24.52 6.09 0.45
N ALA A 639 -23.59 7.02 0.32
CA ALA A 639 -22.16 6.73 0.25
C ALA A 639 -21.37 7.72 1.12
N GLY A 640 -20.26 7.25 1.68
CA GLY A 640 -19.36 8.01 2.55
C GLY A 640 -18.22 7.15 3.09
N LYS A 641 -17.29 7.77 3.82
CA LYS A 641 -16.29 7.02 4.59
C LYS A 641 -16.97 6.38 5.80
N HIS A 642 -16.34 5.35 6.37
CA HIS A 642 -16.87 4.71 7.58
C HIS A 642 -17.09 5.69 8.74
N ARG A 643 -16.25 6.74 8.85
CA ARG A 643 -16.37 7.79 9.87
C ARG A 643 -17.57 8.73 9.65
N ASP A 644 -18.11 8.76 8.44
CA ASP A 644 -19.27 9.60 8.09
C ASP A 644 -20.59 8.88 8.40
N ALA A 645 -20.55 7.61 8.83
CA ALA A 645 -21.72 6.77 9.10
C ALA A 645 -22.68 7.40 10.12
N GLU A 646 -22.15 8.03 11.18
CA GLU A 646 -22.97 8.68 12.20
C GLU A 646 -23.76 9.88 11.63
N GLU A 647 -23.14 10.65 10.73
CA GLU A 647 -23.81 11.78 10.07
C GLU A 647 -24.91 11.29 9.12
N ILE A 648 -24.61 10.27 8.32
CA ILE A 648 -25.59 9.63 7.42
C ILE A 648 -26.78 9.06 8.22
N TYR A 649 -26.50 8.38 9.33
CA TYR A 649 -27.52 7.91 10.27
C TYR A 649 -28.40 9.07 10.78
N LYS A 650 -27.81 10.16 11.26
CA LYS A 650 -28.56 11.31 11.80
C LYS A 650 -29.48 11.95 10.77
N ILE A 651 -29.01 12.12 9.53
CA ILE A 651 -29.80 12.68 8.42
C ILE A 651 -30.99 11.77 8.11
N THR A 652 -30.73 10.47 7.97
CA THR A 652 -31.76 9.48 7.63
C THR A 652 -32.79 9.34 8.76
N ARG A 653 -32.33 9.27 10.01
CA ARG A 653 -33.18 9.25 11.21
C ARG A 653 -34.12 10.46 11.25
N ALA A 654 -33.61 11.65 10.98
CA ALA A 654 -34.43 12.86 10.98
C ALA A 654 -35.51 12.83 9.89
N ALA A 655 -35.16 12.33 8.70
CA ALA A 655 -36.12 12.16 7.61
C ALA A 655 -37.23 11.15 7.96
N VAL A 656 -36.88 10.00 8.53
CA VAL A 656 -37.85 8.99 9.00
C VAL A 656 -38.74 9.56 10.10
N ALA A 657 -38.15 10.18 11.14
CA ALA A 657 -38.91 10.76 12.24
C ALA A 657 -39.92 11.82 11.76
N ASN A 658 -39.53 12.64 10.77
CA ASN A 658 -40.45 13.61 10.18
C ASN A 658 -41.64 12.93 9.47
N ARG A 659 -41.40 11.85 8.73
CA ARG A 659 -42.47 11.09 8.05
C ARG A 659 -43.43 10.46 9.06
N LEU A 660 -42.93 9.91 10.16
CA LEU A 660 -43.77 9.31 11.21
C LEU A 660 -44.80 10.26 11.84
N THR A 661 -44.60 11.58 11.74
CA THR A 661 -45.59 12.58 12.19
C THR A 661 -46.79 12.73 11.26
N GLN A 662 -46.74 12.13 10.06
CA GLN A 662 -47.77 12.25 9.03
C GLN A 662 -48.61 10.98 8.97
N ALA A 663 -49.89 11.08 9.33
CA ALA A 663 -50.80 9.95 9.23
C ALA A 663 -50.95 9.45 7.78
N SER A 664 -51.12 8.14 7.63
CA SER A 664 -51.47 7.54 6.34
C SER A 664 -52.99 7.40 6.24
N ALA A 665 -53.54 7.74 5.06
CA ALA A 665 -54.93 7.46 4.74
C ALA A 665 -55.18 5.98 4.40
N VAL A 666 -54.12 5.16 4.40
CA VAL A 666 -54.15 3.75 4.06
C VAL A 666 -53.79 2.91 5.27
N ASP A 667 -54.62 1.92 5.55
CA ASP A 667 -54.33 0.85 6.50
C ASP A 667 -53.96 -0.43 5.74
N LEU A 668 -53.03 -1.20 6.32
CA LEU A 668 -52.36 -2.30 5.64
C LEU A 668 -52.19 -3.49 6.58
N GLU A 669 -52.72 -4.64 6.18
CA GLU A 669 -52.57 -5.92 6.86
C GLU A 669 -52.00 -6.96 5.90
N VAL A 670 -51.03 -7.74 6.36
CA VAL A 670 -50.40 -8.80 5.60
C VAL A 670 -50.12 -9.99 6.49
N GLN A 671 -50.49 -11.16 6.01
CA GLN A 671 -50.17 -12.45 6.62
C GLN A 671 -49.47 -13.30 5.58
N ALA A 672 -48.33 -13.88 5.95
CA ALA A 672 -47.53 -14.70 5.04
C ALA A 672 -47.10 -16.00 5.73
N GLU A 673 -46.94 -17.03 4.92
CA GLU A 673 -46.47 -18.34 5.31
C GLU A 673 -45.41 -18.83 4.34
N LEU A 674 -44.30 -19.33 4.86
CA LEU A 674 -43.22 -19.96 4.10
C LEU A 674 -43.11 -21.43 4.49
N ASP A 675 -43.37 -22.31 3.53
CA ASP A 675 -43.17 -23.76 3.62
C ASP A 675 -42.08 -24.18 2.62
N GLY A 676 -40.90 -24.52 3.15
CA GLY A 676 -39.71 -24.78 2.33
C GLY A 676 -39.32 -23.55 1.49
N THR A 677 -39.51 -23.64 0.17
CA THR A 677 -39.28 -22.54 -0.79
C THR A 677 -40.57 -21.84 -1.22
N GLN A 678 -41.73 -22.35 -0.83
CA GLN A 678 -43.02 -21.84 -1.26
C GLN A 678 -43.51 -20.76 -0.28
N LEU A 679 -43.50 -19.51 -0.73
CA LEU A 679 -44.07 -18.37 -0.03
C LEU A 679 -45.53 -18.16 -0.47
N THR A 680 -46.46 -18.06 0.48
CA THR A 680 -47.86 -17.73 0.22
C THR A 680 -48.38 -16.72 1.22
N GLY A 681 -49.44 -15.99 0.90
CA GLY A 681 -50.03 -15.06 1.84
C GLY A 681 -51.20 -14.26 1.29
N ASN A 682 -51.76 -13.43 2.15
CA ASN A 682 -52.87 -12.53 1.85
C ASN A 682 -52.53 -11.11 2.27
N VAL A 683 -52.92 -10.15 1.42
CA VAL A 683 -52.80 -8.73 1.69
C VAL A 683 -54.19 -8.10 1.70
N ARG A 684 -54.43 -7.28 2.72
CA ARG A 684 -55.61 -6.44 2.84
C ARG A 684 -55.17 -4.99 2.94
N VAL A 685 -55.63 -4.17 2.00
CA VAL A 685 -55.37 -2.72 1.96
C VAL A 685 -56.71 -2.00 2.09
N VAL A 686 -56.85 -1.14 3.09
CA VAL A 686 -58.03 -0.28 3.26
C VAL A 686 -57.59 1.15 2.98
N GLY A 687 -58.23 1.79 2.02
CA GLY A 687 -57.90 3.15 1.61
C GLY A 687 -59.15 3.99 1.36
N PRO A 688 -58.99 5.26 0.96
CA PRO A 688 -60.12 6.10 0.59
C PRO A 688 -60.89 5.49 -0.59
N THR A 689 -62.22 5.58 -0.55
CA THR A 689 -63.12 5.06 -1.60
C THR A 689 -62.84 5.77 -2.92
N ILE A 690 -62.93 5.10 -4.07
CA ILE A 690 -62.74 5.76 -5.37
C ILE A 690 -64.06 6.44 -5.79
N GLY A 691 -64.08 7.77 -5.93
CA GLY A 691 -65.15 8.50 -6.66
C GLY A 691 -65.80 9.73 -5.99
N SER A 692 -65.36 10.17 -4.82
CA SER A 692 -65.76 11.45 -4.20
C SER A 692 -65.03 12.65 -4.83
N PRO A 693 -65.52 13.90 -4.65
CA PRO A 693 -64.84 15.12 -5.13
C PRO A 693 -63.44 15.33 -4.54
N GLN A 694 -63.13 14.73 -3.38
CA GLN A 694 -61.78 14.70 -2.82
C GLN A 694 -60.88 13.64 -3.51
N ASP A 695 -61.48 12.65 -4.19
CA ASP A 695 -60.75 11.53 -4.84
C ASP A 695 -60.28 11.87 -6.26
N LEU A 696 -60.79 12.93 -6.89
CA LEU A 696 -60.22 13.48 -8.13
C LEU A 696 -58.80 14.06 -7.93
N ALA A 697 -58.36 14.25 -6.68
CA ALA A 697 -57.01 14.68 -6.32
C ALA A 697 -56.06 13.53 -5.95
N MET A 698 -56.57 12.32 -5.68
CA MET A 698 -55.75 11.15 -5.34
C MET A 698 -55.21 10.51 -6.62
N LYS A 699 -53.88 10.38 -6.68
CA LYS A 699 -53.19 9.73 -7.81
C LYS A 699 -53.37 8.20 -7.72
N PRO A 700 -53.32 7.47 -8.84
CA PRO A 700 -53.52 6.02 -8.84
C PRO A 700 -52.52 5.35 -7.89
N LEU A 701 -52.98 4.42 -7.06
CA LEU A 701 -52.12 3.69 -6.12
C LEU A 701 -51.80 2.27 -6.63
N VAL A 702 -50.65 1.74 -6.22
CA VAL A 702 -50.23 0.34 -6.46
C VAL A 702 -49.67 -0.29 -5.20
N VAL A 703 -49.81 -1.61 -5.08
CA VAL A 703 -49.39 -2.42 -3.94
C VAL A 703 -48.29 -3.37 -4.37
N GLN A 704 -47.09 -3.22 -3.81
CA GLN A 704 -45.96 -4.13 -4.02
C GLN A 704 -45.81 -5.07 -2.82
N VAL A 705 -45.72 -6.38 -3.08
CA VAL A 705 -45.33 -7.38 -2.07
C VAL A 705 -43.91 -7.81 -2.37
N VAL A 706 -42.95 -7.23 -1.67
CA VAL A 706 -41.51 -7.42 -1.88
C VAL A 706 -41.01 -8.60 -1.04
N VAL A 707 -40.25 -9.49 -1.67
CA VAL A 707 -39.46 -10.53 -1.01
C VAL A 707 -38.07 -9.96 -0.76
N ALA A 708 -37.64 -9.90 0.49
CA ALA A 708 -36.33 -9.38 0.89
C ALA A 708 -35.56 -10.40 1.72
N GLU A 709 -34.23 -10.34 1.72
CA GLU A 709 -33.37 -11.15 2.59
C GLU A 709 -32.71 -10.31 3.69
N ARG A 710 -32.85 -10.72 4.95
CA ARG A 710 -32.27 -10.03 6.12
C ARG A 710 -30.79 -9.75 5.96
N GLY A 711 -30.03 -10.66 5.36
CA GLY A 711 -28.71 -10.34 4.89
C GLY A 711 -28.12 -11.37 3.94
N VAL A 712 -27.29 -10.87 3.01
CA VAL A 712 -26.59 -11.66 2.01
C VAL A 712 -25.09 -11.37 2.12
N VAL A 713 -24.29 -12.43 2.05
CA VAL A 713 -22.83 -12.33 2.17
C VAL A 713 -22.22 -12.15 0.80
N PHE A 714 -21.56 -11.02 0.60
CA PHE A 714 -20.82 -10.70 -0.60
C PHE A 714 -19.81 -9.61 -0.24
N HIS A 715 -18.55 -9.78 -0.61
CA HIS A 715 -17.50 -8.80 -0.34
C HIS A 715 -16.94 -8.26 -1.66
N GLY A 716 -17.38 -7.06 -2.02
CA GLY A 716 -16.73 -6.25 -3.06
C GLY A 716 -15.70 -5.30 -2.46
N SER A 717 -15.15 -4.41 -3.30
CA SER A 717 -14.11 -3.47 -2.87
C SER A 717 -14.57 -2.45 -1.82
N SER A 718 -15.89 -2.25 -1.67
CA SER A 718 -16.45 -1.23 -0.77
C SER A 718 -16.13 -1.43 0.72
N GLY A 719 -15.73 -2.63 1.14
CA GLY A 719 -15.52 -2.96 2.55
C GLY A 719 -16.78 -3.51 3.26
N VAL A 720 -17.93 -3.56 2.58
CA VAL A 720 -19.16 -4.19 3.10
C VAL A 720 -19.07 -5.70 2.87
N VAL A 721 -19.36 -6.51 3.90
CA VAL A 721 -19.36 -7.98 3.82
C VAL A 721 -20.79 -8.55 3.86
N ILE A 722 -21.69 -7.92 4.63
CA ILE A 722 -23.08 -8.32 4.77
C ILE A 722 -23.98 -7.21 4.25
N HIS A 723 -24.76 -7.52 3.22
CA HIS A 723 -25.75 -6.63 2.61
C HIS A 723 -27.12 -6.91 3.20
N ARG A 724 -27.66 -5.98 3.99
CA ARG A 724 -28.89 -6.15 4.79
C ARG A 724 -30.16 -5.82 3.98
N MET A 725 -31.25 -6.53 4.27
CA MET A 725 -32.58 -6.36 3.66
C MET A 725 -32.56 -6.25 2.13
N LEU A 726 -31.82 -7.14 1.46
CA LEU A 726 -31.68 -7.13 0.00
C LEU A 726 -33.01 -7.50 -0.67
N ALA A 727 -33.55 -6.61 -1.50
CA ALA A 727 -34.78 -6.86 -2.24
C ALA A 727 -34.54 -7.83 -3.40
N ARG A 728 -35.12 -9.03 -3.32
CA ARG A 728 -34.99 -10.10 -4.31
C ARG A 728 -35.99 -10.03 -5.46
N GLY A 729 -37.13 -9.41 -5.22
CA GLY A 729 -38.18 -9.19 -6.21
C GLY A 729 -39.56 -9.16 -5.59
N LEU A 730 -40.60 -9.41 -6.40
CA LEU A 730 -41.99 -9.41 -5.93
C LEU A 730 -42.51 -10.84 -5.70
N ALA A 731 -43.34 -10.99 -4.67
CA ALA A 731 -44.11 -12.21 -4.41
C ALA A 731 -45.35 -12.31 -5.33
N THR A 732 -45.81 -11.18 -5.87
CA THR A 732 -46.84 -11.14 -6.91
C THR A 732 -46.22 -11.35 -8.28
N ARG A 733 -46.78 -12.25 -9.09
CA ARG A 733 -46.39 -12.41 -10.50
C ARG A 733 -46.88 -11.22 -11.33
N GLY A 734 -46.15 -10.86 -12.39
CA GLY A 734 -46.55 -9.83 -13.35
C GLY A 734 -45.71 -8.55 -13.28
N SER A 735 -46.36 -7.39 -13.26
CA SER A 735 -45.68 -6.09 -13.32
C SER A 735 -44.83 -5.81 -12.07
N LEU A 736 -43.61 -5.29 -12.25
CA LEU A 736 -42.76 -4.82 -11.15
C LEU A 736 -43.32 -3.57 -10.44
N SER A 737 -44.33 -2.91 -11.01
CA SER A 737 -45.11 -1.87 -10.32
C SER A 737 -45.99 -2.41 -9.18
N GLY A 738 -46.24 -3.73 -9.15
CA GLY A 738 -47.17 -4.36 -8.22
C GLY A 738 -48.62 -4.36 -8.73
N VAL A 739 -49.54 -4.66 -7.82
CA VAL A 739 -50.99 -4.79 -8.07
C VAL A 739 -51.66 -3.42 -7.99
N ALA A 740 -52.49 -3.05 -8.96
CA ALA A 740 -53.24 -1.80 -8.92
C ALA A 740 -54.21 -1.78 -7.73
N PHE A 741 -54.26 -0.67 -6.99
CA PHE A 741 -55.23 -0.50 -5.91
C PHE A 741 -56.61 -0.19 -6.48
N LEU A 742 -57.43 -1.23 -6.57
CA LEU A 742 -58.83 -1.16 -7.02
C LEU A 742 -59.72 -1.65 -5.86
N PRO A 743 -60.04 -0.78 -4.89
CA PRO A 743 -60.86 -1.14 -3.75
C PRO A 743 -62.28 -1.50 -4.17
N ASP A 744 -62.90 -2.39 -3.40
CA ASP A 744 -64.32 -2.72 -3.47
C ASP A 744 -65.21 -1.58 -2.94
N ASP A 745 -66.52 -1.81 -2.92
CA ASP A 745 -67.51 -0.86 -2.41
C ASP A 745 -67.31 -0.49 -0.92
N GLN A 746 -66.49 -1.26 -0.18
CA GLN A 746 -66.12 -1.01 1.22
C GLN A 746 -64.79 -0.27 1.36
N GLY A 747 -64.16 0.14 0.26
CA GLY A 747 -62.86 0.81 0.27
C GLY A 747 -61.67 -0.14 0.49
N ALA A 748 -61.87 -1.45 0.34
CA ALA A 748 -60.86 -2.46 0.61
C ALA A 748 -60.40 -3.20 -0.66
N LEU A 749 -59.10 -3.43 -0.78
CA LEU A 749 -58.52 -4.38 -1.73
C LEU A 749 -58.01 -5.60 -0.95
N ASN A 750 -58.47 -6.79 -1.35
CA ASN A 750 -57.96 -8.06 -0.82
C ASN A 750 -57.42 -8.91 -1.97
N PHE A 751 -56.21 -9.42 -1.84
CA PHE A 751 -55.66 -10.39 -2.79
C PHE A 751 -54.69 -11.35 -2.11
N SER A 752 -54.57 -12.54 -2.69
CA SER A 752 -53.57 -13.53 -2.31
C SER A 752 -52.36 -13.48 -3.23
N PHE A 753 -51.20 -13.90 -2.71
CA PHE A 753 -49.99 -14.07 -3.48
C PHE A 753 -49.36 -15.44 -3.23
N SER A 754 -48.58 -15.91 -4.19
CA SER A 754 -47.84 -17.16 -4.12
C SER A 754 -46.58 -17.05 -4.97
N ARG A 755 -45.43 -17.40 -4.39
CA ARG A 755 -44.12 -17.32 -5.03
C ARG A 755 -43.20 -18.43 -4.56
N ASP A 756 -42.56 -19.11 -5.49
CA ASP A 756 -41.44 -20.00 -5.19
C ASP A 756 -40.13 -19.19 -5.18
N LEU A 757 -39.35 -19.32 -4.11
CA LEU A 757 -38.05 -18.66 -3.99
C LEU A 757 -37.05 -19.15 -5.06
N THR A 758 -37.16 -20.39 -5.53
CA THR A 758 -36.29 -20.92 -6.59
C THR A 758 -36.59 -20.26 -7.94
N GLU A 759 -37.85 -20.01 -8.26
CA GLU A 759 -38.21 -19.23 -9.47
C GLU A 759 -37.61 -17.82 -9.41
N LEU A 760 -37.64 -17.18 -8.24
CA LEU A 760 -37.11 -15.84 -8.06
C LEU A 760 -35.57 -15.80 -8.20
N GLU A 761 -34.89 -16.84 -7.71
CA GLU A 761 -33.44 -17.02 -7.94
C GLU A 761 -33.12 -17.18 -9.43
N GLU A 762 -33.88 -18.00 -10.17
CA GLU A 762 -33.70 -18.21 -11.61
C GLU A 762 -33.93 -16.94 -12.42
N GLU A 763 -34.96 -16.15 -12.08
CA GLU A 763 -35.21 -14.85 -12.71
C GLU A 763 -34.05 -13.87 -12.49
N ASN A 764 -33.55 -13.78 -11.25
CA ASN A 764 -32.40 -12.94 -10.93
C ASN A 764 -31.13 -13.40 -11.67
N ARG A 765 -30.92 -14.72 -11.77
CA ARG A 765 -29.81 -15.30 -12.52
C ARG A 765 -29.86 -14.93 -14.00
N ALA A 766 -31.01 -15.15 -14.64
CA ALA A 766 -31.21 -14.84 -16.04
C ALA A 766 -30.99 -13.34 -16.33
N PHE A 767 -31.42 -12.47 -15.41
CA PHE A 767 -31.21 -11.04 -15.53
C PHE A 767 -29.74 -10.63 -15.45
N ILE A 768 -28.97 -11.19 -14.50
CA ILE A 768 -27.52 -10.95 -14.45
C ILE A 768 -26.84 -11.46 -15.72
N GLU A 769 -27.19 -12.65 -16.19
CA GLU A 769 -26.63 -13.21 -17.43
C GLU A 769 -26.93 -12.34 -18.65
N GLN A 770 -28.11 -11.70 -18.70
CA GLN A 770 -28.45 -10.73 -19.73
C GLN A 770 -27.60 -9.45 -19.61
N LEU A 771 -27.37 -8.94 -18.40
CA LEU A 771 -26.54 -7.74 -18.19
C LEU A 771 -25.07 -7.98 -18.56
N GLU A 772 -24.59 -9.21 -18.40
CA GLU A 772 -23.22 -9.60 -18.73
C GLU A 772 -23.02 -10.03 -20.20
N ASP A 773 -24.08 -10.03 -21.01
CA ASP A 773 -23.96 -10.44 -22.42
C ASP A 773 -23.04 -9.47 -23.17
N GLY A 774 -21.98 -10.01 -23.78
CA GLY A 774 -20.91 -9.23 -24.41
C GLY A 774 -19.87 -8.61 -23.45
N GLU A 775 -20.01 -8.82 -22.14
CA GLU A 775 -19.04 -8.43 -21.12
C GLU A 775 -18.27 -9.65 -20.57
N THR A 776 -17.18 -9.41 -19.84
CA THR A 776 -16.54 -10.50 -19.09
C THR A 776 -17.42 -10.84 -17.91
N LYS A 777 -17.99 -12.06 -17.90
CA LYS A 777 -18.86 -12.53 -16.81
C LYS A 777 -18.19 -12.28 -15.45
N GLY A 778 -18.92 -11.65 -14.53
CA GLY A 778 -18.48 -11.44 -13.15
C GLY A 778 -18.30 -12.78 -12.44
N GLY A 779 -17.42 -12.82 -11.44
CA GLY A 779 -17.06 -14.02 -10.70
C GLY A 779 -18.21 -14.69 -9.92
N THR A 780 -17.86 -15.46 -8.90
CA THR A 780 -18.73 -16.40 -8.15
C THR A 780 -20.16 -15.91 -7.85
N ARG A 781 -21.15 -16.76 -8.11
CA ARG A 781 -22.60 -16.48 -7.98
C ARG A 781 -23.20 -16.72 -6.57
N MET A 782 -22.39 -16.72 -5.49
CA MET A 782 -22.87 -17.07 -4.13
C MET A 782 -24.06 -16.22 -3.70
N GLY A 783 -24.02 -14.92 -4.00
CA GLY A 783 -25.04 -13.96 -3.62
C GLY A 783 -26.41 -14.16 -4.30
N LEU A 784 -26.57 -15.09 -5.24
CA LEU A 784 -27.87 -15.36 -5.89
C LEU A 784 -28.78 -16.28 -5.08
N ARG A 785 -28.22 -17.21 -4.28
CA ARG A 785 -29.02 -18.17 -3.51
C ARG A 785 -29.88 -17.43 -2.50
N ILE A 786 -31.18 -17.74 -2.48
CA ILE A 786 -32.11 -17.19 -1.48
C ILE A 786 -32.19 -18.13 -0.28
N GLU A 787 -31.78 -17.67 0.90
CA GLU A 787 -31.84 -18.46 2.14
C GLU A 787 -33.24 -18.35 2.78
N PRO A 788 -34.06 -19.42 2.80
CA PRO A 788 -35.44 -19.36 3.30
C PRO A 788 -35.55 -18.84 4.74
N LYS A 789 -34.59 -19.17 5.61
CA LYS A 789 -34.58 -18.69 7.01
C LYS A 789 -34.36 -17.17 7.14
N SER A 790 -33.82 -16.54 6.10
CA SER A 790 -33.50 -15.11 6.06
C SER A 790 -34.53 -14.28 5.28
N VAL A 791 -35.55 -14.90 4.68
CA VAL A 791 -36.58 -14.20 3.90
C VAL A 791 -37.51 -13.41 4.81
N GLU A 792 -37.83 -12.18 4.42
CA GLU A 792 -38.86 -11.31 5.00
C GLU A 792 -39.80 -10.83 3.88
N VAL A 793 -41.05 -10.50 4.24
CA VAL A 793 -42.05 -9.97 3.31
C VAL A 793 -42.35 -8.52 3.66
N ILE A 794 -42.11 -7.61 2.73
CA ILE A 794 -42.42 -6.19 2.89
C ILE A 794 -43.55 -5.81 1.95
N VAL A 795 -44.61 -5.20 2.46
CA VAL A 795 -45.71 -4.70 1.64
C VAL A 795 -45.70 -3.18 1.60
N LEU A 796 -45.77 -2.61 0.40
CA LEU A 796 -45.67 -1.19 0.13
C LEU A 796 -46.89 -0.73 -0.67
N VAL A 797 -47.50 0.38 -0.27
CA VAL A 797 -48.53 1.08 -1.05
C VAL A 797 -47.96 2.38 -1.56
N ARG A 798 -47.92 2.54 -2.89
CA ARG A 798 -47.27 3.66 -3.56
C ARG A 798 -48.20 4.43 -4.48
N ASP A 799 -47.87 5.69 -4.66
CA ASP A 799 -48.32 6.49 -5.79
C ASP A 799 -47.74 5.94 -7.11
N ALA A 800 -48.60 5.51 -8.03
CA ALA A 800 -48.21 4.89 -9.30
C ALA A 800 -47.39 5.84 -10.20
N LYS A 801 -47.54 7.16 -10.03
CA LYS A 801 -46.88 8.16 -10.88
C LYS A 801 -45.56 8.61 -10.28
N THR A 802 -45.51 8.89 -8.99
CA THR A 802 -44.32 9.46 -8.34
C THR A 802 -43.45 8.42 -7.62
N GLY A 803 -44.00 7.23 -7.31
CA GLY A 803 -43.33 6.23 -6.48
C GLY A 803 -43.31 6.56 -4.99
N GLU A 804 -43.95 7.66 -4.56
CA GLU A 804 -44.08 8.02 -3.14
C GLU A 804 -44.78 6.91 -2.37
N VAL A 805 -44.23 6.54 -1.22
CA VAL A 805 -44.79 5.52 -0.33
C VAL A 805 -45.83 6.18 0.58
N VAL A 806 -47.06 5.74 0.40
CA VAL A 806 -48.21 6.19 1.22
C VAL A 806 -48.29 5.37 2.51
N GLN A 807 -47.97 4.09 2.45
CA GLN A 807 -47.91 3.18 3.60
C GLN A 807 -46.92 2.04 3.33
N SER A 808 -46.26 1.54 4.37
CA SER A 808 -45.46 0.32 4.30
C SER A 808 -45.73 -0.57 5.51
N ARG A 809 -45.39 -1.86 5.43
CA ARG A 809 -45.43 -2.77 6.58
C ARG A 809 -44.56 -4.00 6.33
N GLN A 810 -43.85 -4.45 7.35
CA GLN A 810 -43.26 -5.79 7.35
C GLN A 810 -44.34 -6.80 7.77
N GLY A 811 -44.50 -7.85 6.97
CA GLY A 811 -45.52 -8.85 7.18
C GLY A 811 -45.17 -9.86 8.27
N ASP A 812 -46.20 -10.33 8.97
CA ASP A 812 -46.07 -11.43 9.92
C ASP A 812 -45.85 -12.73 9.12
N LEU A 813 -44.59 -13.15 9.02
CA LEU A 813 -44.18 -14.34 8.28
C LEU A 813 -44.03 -15.55 9.21
N VAL A 814 -44.99 -16.47 9.11
CA VAL A 814 -44.93 -17.78 9.77
C VAL A 814 -44.07 -18.70 8.91
N ARG A 815 -43.06 -19.34 9.51
CA ARG A 815 -42.21 -20.32 8.83
C ARG A 815 -42.62 -21.69 9.32
N GLN A 816 -43.08 -22.57 8.43
CA GLN A 816 -43.32 -23.96 8.80
C GLN A 816 -41.96 -24.63 8.97
N GLU A 817 -41.57 -24.87 10.22
CA GLU A 817 -40.49 -25.80 10.48
C GLU A 817 -40.99 -27.17 10.05
N SER A 818 -40.35 -27.76 9.04
CA SER A 818 -40.60 -29.15 8.67
C SER A 818 -40.40 -30.00 9.93
N VAL A 819 -41.50 -30.43 10.53
CA VAL A 819 -41.50 -31.36 11.66
C VAL A 819 -40.72 -32.59 11.22
N LYS A 820 -39.57 -32.82 11.84
CA LYS A 820 -38.85 -34.08 11.79
C LYS A 820 -38.50 -34.51 13.20
#